data_AF-A0A2T3LEY4-F1
#
_entry.id   AF-A0A2T3LEY4-F1
#
_cell.length_a   1.000
_cell.length_b   1.000
_cell.length_c   1.000
_cell.angle_alpha   90.00
_cell.angle_beta   90.00
_cell.angle_gamma   90.00
#
_symmetry.space_group_name_H-M   'P 1'
#
loop_
_entity.id
_entity.type
_entity.pdbx_description
1 polymer ?
#
loop_
_entity_poly.entity_id
_entity_poly.type
_entity_poly.pdbx_seq_one_letter_code
_entity_poly.pdbx_strand_id
1 'polypeptide(L)'
;MMLSSKYKPAKQLFLLMLVLLSQSVFGSEKSSSMLFSQEKTLIISANFDAGSVSILDRKTGALVNESTIGRDIRRIALTNDGKLLLATDYLNDQVVLLDAKTLQTKQVTAVPSRPFGVVFDALNQQFYVTSFERDKLLVINRQGEITQTLETASTPRGLALTDDGRLLVTHSLSGQVSIYDITKKQPKLTKTIQLVDSEADSVKTNPQGKPRLLDNIVISPDGTQAWLPHVLWSFGHDFQFQSTVFPTISLLDLTFGDEHEIIDERKQLFKQINIIESGNRVRIVSNPHDGAFTDDGKKAIFTLAGSEDLMVFDLSRQGKKNKKRHRRKKFQGGVKATQIYRNVPGNNPRGLLINGRELYVQNAMSLDIAKFDTGAVGPFAKVKLTQANFADLVKADPLPKQLREGKTLFNSANIADSPNFPMAGDFWMSCNSCHLDGFNFTNRQLMEDGKKDRFSNAVTGHVDVRKMIAGDVIGAYIDIIQKTQGGMGGDPREDALPLISVESPPLEAAKMMSALNEYVRAPENLPYLSTWLRLDDKKRYTHPDEWVNSAECADCHTTIYDQWADSNHGMNMDHPYYRFQEDVAAQSEGEEFRVLCRGCHAPQMVINNDTKALSGFGDMYSKGGQDLKEAFAHGKSVSERGTGCVFCHRVTKAENAGGNTDMTVNIKDRESYVFEDAKNSMLKWLSEKQINALPAKHKASYSNPDLYQSSLYCATCHNEFTTGQGANVNDNFGEWLASPFNAPDDPKKNKTCIDCHMTQDVTDFDNRVGGQSTNDGPVKSNLRSHHLVGGNYYFTGMRNPEHKKMSIDILKTALTLSVDKDGNQLVANVTNVNSGHDMPGGARRQVWLEVIATDVNGKIVYTSGVMKDGYIPKDARKFIKVGVDKDGKPVGLRFWRYVKIGKDTRIKSGETRSERFELPQDIQYPITVSTRVLYQVFAKGLTEKVRNAYPDENIPDPEVIELEKVVKTYNQN
;
A
#
# COMPACT_ATOMS: atom_id res chain seq x y z
N MET A 1 38.93 46.09 77.21
CA MET A 1 38.91 47.12 76.17
C MET A 1 37.66 46.89 75.32
N MET A 2 36.71 47.83 75.39
CA MET A 2 35.60 48.15 74.49
C MET A 2 34.75 47.05 73.80
N LEU A 3 33.48 47.01 74.23
CA LEU A 3 32.24 47.22 73.45
C LEU A 3 31.74 46.19 72.39
N SER A 4 30.58 45.62 72.74
CA SER A 4 29.31 45.56 71.96
C SER A 4 29.26 44.66 70.70
N SER A 5 28.40 43.63 70.66
CA SER A 5 26.95 43.65 70.36
C SER A 5 26.62 43.43 68.87
N LYS A 6 26.09 42.25 68.52
CA LYS A 6 24.73 42.07 67.93
C LYS A 6 24.45 40.61 67.52
N TYR A 7 23.49 40.01 68.22
CA TYR A 7 22.37 39.16 67.79
C TYR A 7 22.47 38.16 66.60
N LYS A 8 22.13 36.90 66.94
CA LYS A 8 21.62 35.76 66.13
C LYS A 8 20.32 36.11 65.34
N PRO A 9 19.87 35.35 64.30
CA PRO A 9 19.96 33.89 64.20
C PRO A 9 20.22 33.28 62.80
N ALA A 10 21.22 32.40 62.72
CA ALA A 10 21.48 31.49 61.59
C ALA A 10 20.62 30.20 61.61
N LYS A 11 19.38 30.25 62.12
CA LYS A 11 18.47 29.07 62.20
C LYS A 11 17.25 29.13 61.27
N GLN A 12 17.07 30.19 60.49
CA GLN A 12 16.03 30.26 59.45
C GLN A 12 16.56 30.09 58.02
N LEU A 13 17.88 30.22 57.78
CA LEU A 13 18.44 30.03 56.43
C LEU A 13 18.63 28.55 56.05
N PHE A 14 18.75 27.64 57.01
CA PHE A 14 18.92 26.20 56.72
C PHE A 14 17.59 25.49 56.41
N LEU A 15 16.45 26.06 56.81
CA LEU A 15 15.12 25.55 56.46
C LEU A 15 14.62 26.10 55.11
N LEU A 16 15.11 27.27 54.66
CA LEU A 16 14.72 27.84 53.37
C LEU A 16 15.48 27.24 52.17
N MET A 17 16.70 26.72 52.37
CA MET A 17 17.43 25.99 51.30
C MET A 17 16.93 24.56 51.07
N LEU A 18 16.14 23.98 51.99
CA LEU A 18 15.50 22.68 51.82
C LEU A 18 14.12 22.75 51.15
N VAL A 19 13.59 23.96 50.91
CA VAL A 19 12.31 24.20 50.22
C VAL A 19 12.51 24.64 48.75
N LEU A 20 13.76 24.88 48.32
CA LEU A 20 14.11 25.18 46.92
C LEU A 20 14.67 23.98 46.12
N LEU A 21 14.66 22.78 46.72
CA LEU A 21 14.69 21.51 46.00
C LEU A 21 13.27 20.91 46.01
N SER A 22 12.29 21.69 45.57
CA SER A 22 11.13 21.07 44.95
C SER A 22 11.69 20.39 43.70
N GLN A 23 11.92 19.08 43.78
CA GLN A 23 12.10 18.27 42.59
C GLN A 23 10.93 18.64 41.68
N SER A 24 11.21 19.42 40.64
CA SER A 24 10.31 19.56 39.53
C SER A 24 10.16 18.14 38.99
N VAL A 25 9.03 17.52 39.34
CA VAL A 25 8.57 16.25 38.80
C VAL A 25 8.20 16.54 37.35
N PHE A 26 9.23 16.69 36.50
CA PHE A 26 9.06 16.44 35.09
C PHE A 26 8.96 14.92 35.00
N GLY A 27 7.75 14.46 34.68
CA GLY A 27 7.53 13.07 34.32
C GLY A 27 7.77 12.95 32.83
N SER A 28 8.48 11.90 32.41
CA SER A 28 8.60 11.56 31.00
C SER A 28 7.20 11.46 30.36
N GLU A 29 6.98 12.19 29.27
CA GLU A 29 5.71 12.21 28.55
C GLU A 29 5.73 11.15 27.44
N LYS A 30 4.66 10.36 27.30
CA LYS A 30 4.50 9.42 26.19
C LYS A 30 3.23 9.72 25.41
N SER A 31 3.27 9.48 24.10
CA SER A 31 2.06 9.49 23.27
C SER A 31 1.05 8.48 23.78
N SER A 32 -0.17 8.93 24.06
CA SER A 32 -1.22 8.13 24.72
C SER A 32 -2.59 8.37 24.11
N SER A 33 -3.48 7.38 24.21
CA SER A 33 -4.91 7.50 23.87
C SER A 33 -5.78 7.88 25.06
N MET A 34 -5.26 7.78 26.29
CA MET A 34 -5.92 8.26 27.51
C MET A 34 -4.95 9.10 28.34
N LEU A 35 -5.48 10.14 28.97
CA LEU A 35 -4.76 11.03 29.87
C LEU A 35 -5.63 11.39 31.08
N PHE A 36 -5.00 11.78 32.18
CA PHE A 36 -5.72 12.48 33.25
C PHE A 36 -5.82 13.98 32.94
N SER A 37 -6.88 14.62 33.42
CA SER A 37 -6.86 16.09 33.63
C SER A 37 -5.72 16.47 34.59
N GLN A 38 -5.29 17.72 34.58
CA GLN A 38 -4.22 18.21 35.47
C GLN A 38 -4.46 17.89 36.96
N GLU A 39 -5.69 18.05 37.45
CA GLU A 39 -6.08 17.74 38.84
C GLU A 39 -6.34 16.24 39.10
N LYS A 40 -6.18 15.40 38.07
CA LYS A 40 -6.45 13.95 38.09
C LYS A 40 -7.84 13.57 38.61
N THR A 41 -8.83 14.44 38.42
CA THR A 41 -10.24 14.19 38.74
C THR A 41 -11.03 13.65 37.55
N LEU A 42 -10.55 13.90 36.32
CA LEU A 42 -11.17 13.45 35.08
C LEU A 42 -10.20 12.57 34.28
N ILE A 43 -10.77 11.67 33.48
CA ILE A 43 -10.07 10.89 32.45
C ILE A 43 -10.50 11.45 31.09
N ILE A 44 -9.53 11.74 30.22
CA ILE A 44 -9.74 12.17 28.83
C ILE A 44 -9.36 11.00 27.93
N SER A 45 -10.23 10.62 27.00
CA SER A 45 -10.07 9.45 26.13
C SER A 45 -10.23 9.85 24.67
N ALA A 46 -9.29 9.42 23.82
CA ALA A 46 -9.41 9.38 22.38
C ALA A 46 -10.09 8.07 21.95
N ASN A 47 -11.21 8.15 21.24
CA ASN A 47 -12.10 7.00 21.06
C ASN A 47 -11.93 6.30 19.69
N PHE A 48 -10.71 6.32 19.13
CA PHE A 48 -10.35 5.62 17.90
C PHE A 48 -11.36 5.88 16.77
N ASP A 49 -11.90 4.83 16.16
CA ASP A 49 -12.81 4.87 15.03
C ASP A 49 -14.23 5.35 15.35
N ALA A 50 -14.53 5.66 16.62
CA ALA A 50 -15.71 6.43 16.96
C ALA A 50 -15.56 7.92 16.57
N GLY A 51 -14.34 8.36 16.26
CA GLY A 51 -14.10 9.72 15.78
C GLY A 51 -14.27 10.81 16.86
N SER A 52 -14.40 10.42 18.14
CA SER A 52 -14.67 11.33 19.25
C SER A 52 -13.58 11.36 20.31
N VAL A 53 -13.64 12.40 21.16
CA VAL A 53 -12.92 12.51 22.42
C VAL A 53 -13.94 12.62 23.55
N SER A 54 -13.68 11.94 24.66
CA SER A 54 -14.55 11.92 25.83
C SER A 54 -13.85 12.36 27.11
N ILE A 55 -14.60 13.00 28.00
CA ILE A 55 -14.21 13.37 29.36
C ILE A 55 -15.09 12.58 30.32
N LEU A 56 -14.47 11.83 31.22
CA LEU A 56 -15.12 10.96 32.19
C LEU A 56 -14.76 11.41 33.61
N ASP A 57 -15.71 11.30 34.54
CA ASP A 57 -15.41 11.44 35.96
C ASP A 57 -14.61 10.22 36.46
N ARG A 58 -13.42 10.44 37.01
CA ARG A 58 -12.52 9.34 37.42
C ARG A 58 -13.10 8.48 38.56
N LYS A 59 -13.96 9.04 39.41
CA LYS A 59 -14.49 8.31 40.58
C LYS A 59 -15.64 7.41 40.18
N THR A 60 -16.55 7.94 39.38
CA THR A 60 -17.85 7.31 39.06
C THR A 60 -17.87 6.64 37.70
N GLY A 61 -16.95 6.99 36.79
CA GLY A 61 -16.96 6.54 35.40
C GLY A 61 -17.99 7.26 34.52
N ALA A 62 -18.73 8.23 35.08
CA ALA A 62 -19.77 8.93 34.36
C ALA A 62 -19.19 9.77 33.19
N LEU A 63 -19.81 9.68 32.02
CA LEU A 63 -19.49 10.51 30.86
C LEU A 63 -19.91 11.96 31.12
N VAL A 64 -18.93 12.83 31.31
CA VAL A 64 -19.12 14.27 31.57
C VAL A 64 -19.33 15.02 30.26
N ASN A 65 -18.53 14.72 29.24
CA ASN A 65 -18.61 15.35 27.93
C ASN A 65 -18.08 14.41 26.84
N GLU A 66 -18.61 14.53 25.63
CA GLU A 66 -18.14 13.84 24.42
C GLU A 66 -18.27 14.79 23.23
N SER A 67 -17.25 14.82 22.38
CA SER A 67 -17.25 15.60 21.13
C SER A 67 -16.72 14.76 19.97
N THR A 68 -17.52 14.59 18.91
CA THR A 68 -17.08 13.99 17.65
C THR A 68 -16.32 15.03 16.84
N ILE A 69 -15.04 14.76 16.57
CA ILE A 69 -14.10 15.73 15.98
C ILE A 69 -13.47 15.26 14.68
N GLY A 70 -13.67 13.99 14.31
CA GLY A 70 -13.01 13.38 13.17
C GLY A 70 -13.51 11.97 12.89
N ARG A 71 -12.68 11.16 12.24
CA ARG A 71 -13.04 9.79 11.84
C ARG A 71 -12.30 8.72 12.63
N ASP A 72 -11.03 8.95 12.97
CA ASP A 72 -10.22 7.98 13.72
C ASP A 72 -9.22 8.66 14.66
N ILE A 73 -9.65 8.91 15.90
CA ILE A 73 -8.88 9.69 16.87
C ILE A 73 -7.96 8.76 17.66
N ARG A 74 -6.68 8.74 17.31
CA ARG A 74 -5.73 7.73 17.83
C ARG A 74 -5.03 8.15 19.10
N ARG A 75 -4.54 9.39 19.18
CA ARG A 75 -3.75 9.89 20.30
C ARG A 75 -4.12 11.33 20.65
N ILE A 76 -3.88 11.69 21.90
CA ILE A 76 -4.13 13.02 22.44
C ILE A 76 -2.95 13.48 23.30
N ALA A 77 -2.71 14.80 23.32
CA ALA A 77 -1.74 15.44 24.22
C ALA A 77 -2.36 16.68 24.86
N LEU A 78 -2.19 16.83 26.17
CA LEU A 78 -2.69 17.94 26.97
C LEU A 78 -1.55 18.93 27.26
N THR A 79 -1.83 20.23 27.22
CA THR A 79 -0.87 21.24 27.68
C THR A 79 -0.73 21.23 29.20
N ASN A 80 0.44 21.62 29.72
CA ASN A 80 0.70 21.65 31.17
C ASN A 80 -0.24 22.56 31.98
N ASP A 81 -0.85 23.56 31.34
CA ASP A 81 -1.87 24.43 31.96
C ASP A 81 -3.29 23.85 31.87
N GLY A 82 -3.46 22.67 31.29
CA GLY A 82 -4.73 21.96 31.15
C GLY A 82 -5.74 22.65 30.24
N LYS A 83 -5.34 23.62 29.40
CA LYS A 83 -6.27 24.44 28.59
C LYS A 83 -6.47 23.94 27.17
N LEU A 84 -5.46 23.29 26.59
CA LEU A 84 -5.49 22.86 25.18
C LEU A 84 -5.22 21.36 25.09
N LEU A 85 -5.97 20.71 24.21
CA LEU A 85 -5.82 19.30 23.87
C LEU A 85 -5.61 19.19 22.37
N LEU A 86 -4.52 18.56 21.94
CA LEU A 86 -4.30 18.26 20.51
C LEU A 86 -4.59 16.79 20.26
N ALA A 87 -5.44 16.50 19.28
CA ALA A 87 -5.84 15.15 18.89
C ALA A 87 -5.35 14.82 17.48
N THR A 88 -4.96 13.56 17.23
CA THR A 88 -4.57 13.07 15.91
C THR A 88 -5.74 12.32 15.25
N ASP A 89 -6.21 12.81 14.10
CA ASP A 89 -7.26 12.17 13.29
C ASP A 89 -6.62 11.42 12.11
N TYR A 90 -6.39 10.13 12.34
CA TYR A 90 -5.58 9.26 11.51
C TYR A 90 -6.19 9.02 10.12
N LEU A 91 -7.52 8.96 9.99
CA LEU A 91 -8.20 8.67 8.72
C LEU A 91 -8.52 9.91 7.87
N ASN A 92 -8.43 11.12 8.43
CA ASN A 92 -8.64 12.38 7.69
C ASN A 92 -7.35 13.18 7.46
N ASP A 93 -6.19 12.63 7.78
CA ASP A 93 -4.89 13.29 7.58
C ASP A 93 -4.81 14.68 8.22
N GLN A 94 -5.31 14.81 9.45
CA GLN A 94 -5.38 16.10 10.15
C GLN A 94 -5.13 15.97 11.66
N VAL A 95 -4.75 17.08 12.29
CA VAL A 95 -4.78 17.23 13.75
C VAL A 95 -5.86 18.24 14.14
N VAL A 96 -6.44 18.04 15.32
CA VAL A 96 -7.53 18.86 15.83
C VAL A 96 -7.15 19.42 17.19
N LEU A 97 -6.99 20.74 17.27
CA LEU A 97 -6.75 21.46 18.52
C LEU A 97 -8.09 21.81 19.16
N LEU A 98 -8.23 21.46 20.44
CA LEU A 98 -9.45 21.59 21.21
C LEU A 98 -9.22 22.43 22.46
N ASP A 99 -10.29 23.07 22.93
CA ASP A 99 -10.38 23.43 24.34
C ASP A 99 -10.47 22.18 25.21
N ALA A 100 -9.54 21.99 26.14
CA ALA A 100 -9.46 20.74 26.91
C ALA A 100 -10.63 20.52 27.88
N LYS A 101 -11.34 21.58 28.28
CA LYS A 101 -12.48 21.48 29.20
C LYS A 101 -13.79 21.24 28.46
N THR A 102 -14.03 21.99 27.38
CA THR A 102 -15.29 21.98 26.65
C THR A 102 -15.27 21.04 25.44
N LEU A 103 -14.09 20.57 25.02
CA LEU A 103 -13.86 19.83 23.77
C LEU A 103 -14.31 20.58 22.51
N GLN A 104 -14.41 21.91 22.59
CA GLN A 104 -14.71 22.74 21.43
C GLN A 104 -13.49 22.83 20.53
N THR A 105 -13.67 22.57 19.24
CA THR A 105 -12.63 22.73 18.21
C THR A 105 -12.21 24.18 18.10
N LYS A 106 -10.90 24.42 18.28
CA LYS A 106 -10.23 25.70 18.11
C LYS A 106 -9.59 25.82 16.73
N GLN A 107 -8.95 24.75 16.27
CA GLN A 107 -8.25 24.72 14.99
C GLN A 107 -8.24 23.28 14.45
N VAL A 108 -8.42 23.14 13.13
CA VAL A 108 -8.17 21.92 12.38
C VAL A 108 -7.03 22.19 11.43
N THR A 109 -6.00 21.34 11.45
CA THR A 109 -4.80 21.54 10.64
C THR A 109 -4.53 20.27 9.85
N ALA A 110 -4.60 20.39 8.52
CA ALA A 110 -4.22 19.33 7.61
C ALA A 110 -2.74 19.00 7.77
N VAL A 111 -2.39 17.72 7.71
CA VAL A 111 -1.03 17.20 7.77
C VAL A 111 -0.75 16.30 6.56
N PRO A 112 0.52 15.97 6.25
CA PRO A 112 0.84 15.28 4.99
C PRO A 112 0.18 13.90 4.77
N SER A 113 0.07 13.06 5.81
CA SER A 113 -0.73 11.81 5.84
C SER A 113 -0.65 11.13 7.21
N ARG A 114 -1.73 10.47 7.65
CA ARG A 114 -1.80 9.57 8.82
C ARG A 114 -1.08 10.08 10.08
N PRO A 115 -1.53 11.18 10.71
CA PRO A 115 -0.98 11.60 11.99
C PRO A 115 -1.24 10.52 13.03
N PHE A 116 -0.23 10.18 13.84
CA PHE A 116 -0.38 9.13 14.86
C PHE A 116 0.03 9.61 16.24
N GLY A 117 1.32 9.65 16.54
CA GLY A 117 1.84 9.99 17.86
C GLY A 117 1.77 11.49 18.10
N VAL A 118 1.40 11.90 19.31
CA VAL A 118 1.46 13.31 19.73
C VAL A 118 1.95 13.42 21.17
N VAL A 119 2.87 14.36 21.42
CA VAL A 119 3.32 14.74 22.77
C VAL A 119 3.42 16.26 22.86
N PHE A 120 3.23 16.80 24.07
CA PHE A 120 3.44 18.21 24.35
C PHE A 120 4.80 18.43 25.01
N ASP A 121 5.60 19.32 24.43
CA ASP A 121 6.85 19.78 24.98
C ASP A 121 6.63 21.06 25.78
N ALA A 122 6.74 20.92 27.10
CA ALA A 122 6.58 21.99 28.05
C ALA A 122 7.72 23.03 27.99
N LEU A 123 8.93 22.63 27.59
CA LEU A 123 10.09 23.50 27.55
C LEU A 123 9.93 24.55 26.45
N ASN A 124 9.59 24.12 25.24
CA ASN A 124 9.42 25.02 24.09
C ASN A 124 7.96 25.41 23.82
N GLN A 125 7.00 24.94 24.62
CA GLN A 125 5.57 25.24 24.51
C GLN A 125 4.98 24.86 23.13
N GLN A 126 5.25 23.64 22.67
CA GLN A 126 4.84 23.16 21.34
C GLN A 126 4.50 21.66 21.38
N PHE A 127 3.84 21.18 20.34
CA PHE A 127 3.54 19.76 20.15
C PHE A 127 4.47 19.15 19.10
N TYR A 128 4.79 17.87 19.29
CA TYR A 128 5.42 17.04 18.28
C TYR A 128 4.42 16.00 17.79
N VAL A 129 4.29 15.87 16.46
CA VAL A 129 3.36 14.92 15.83
C VAL A 129 4.07 14.09 14.76
N THR A 130 3.90 12.77 14.77
CA THR A 130 4.39 11.91 13.68
C THR A 130 3.38 11.82 12.55
N SER A 131 3.86 11.92 11.31
CA SER A 131 3.09 11.65 10.08
C SER A 131 3.61 10.35 9.47
N PHE A 132 2.84 9.29 9.64
CA PHE A 132 3.30 7.91 9.46
C PHE A 132 3.61 7.54 8.01
N GLU A 133 2.73 7.87 7.05
CA GLU A 133 2.91 7.47 5.63
C GLU A 133 3.80 8.43 4.82
N ARG A 134 4.18 9.58 5.40
CA ARG A 134 5.04 10.57 4.73
C ARG A 134 6.41 10.74 5.38
N ASP A 135 6.72 9.89 6.36
CA ASP A 135 8.01 9.86 7.05
C ASP A 135 8.39 11.22 7.66
N LYS A 136 7.42 11.95 8.23
CA LYS A 136 7.66 13.28 8.83
C LYS A 136 7.47 13.32 10.34
N LEU A 137 8.22 14.22 10.97
CA LEU A 137 7.98 14.75 12.31
C LEU A 137 7.56 16.21 12.19
N LEU A 138 6.40 16.55 12.73
CA LEU A 138 5.82 17.89 12.68
C LEU A 138 5.98 18.58 14.03
N VAL A 139 6.30 19.87 13.98
CA VAL A 139 6.31 20.75 15.15
C VAL A 139 5.13 21.70 15.04
N ILE A 140 4.25 21.67 16.02
CA ILE A 140 2.98 22.40 16.00
C ILE A 140 2.92 23.34 17.20
N ASN A 141 2.64 24.62 16.96
CA ASN A 141 2.53 25.60 18.05
C ASN A 141 1.21 25.45 18.83
N ARG A 142 1.02 26.28 19.87
CA ARG A 142 -0.20 26.28 20.69
C ARG A 142 -1.45 26.78 19.96
N GLN A 143 -1.29 27.39 18.79
CA GLN A 143 -2.38 27.82 17.90
C GLN A 143 -2.82 26.70 16.96
N GLY A 144 -2.10 25.58 16.93
CA GLY A 144 -2.38 24.44 16.06
C GLY A 144 -1.70 24.54 14.69
N GLU A 145 -0.79 25.49 14.49
CA GLU A 145 -0.11 25.72 13.22
C GLU A 145 1.21 24.93 13.15
N ILE A 146 1.50 24.33 12.00
CA ILE A 146 2.76 23.65 11.75
C ILE A 146 3.86 24.71 11.59
N THR A 147 4.80 24.75 12.52
CA THR A 147 5.93 25.70 12.49
C THR A 147 7.17 25.09 11.84
N GLN A 148 7.32 23.76 11.90
CA GLN A 148 8.42 23.03 11.28
C GLN A 148 7.96 21.64 10.81
N THR A 149 8.57 21.14 9.74
CA THR A 149 8.43 19.77 9.25
C THR A 149 9.81 19.19 9.06
N LEU A 150 10.09 18.07 9.71
CA LEU A 150 11.37 17.38 9.68
C LEU A 150 11.23 16.04 8.98
N GLU A 151 12.25 15.68 8.21
CA GLU A 151 12.43 14.33 7.69
C GLU A 151 12.76 13.34 8.82
N THR A 152 12.28 12.11 8.68
CA THR A 152 12.54 11.02 9.63
C THR A 152 12.89 9.73 8.87
N ALA A 153 13.35 8.70 9.58
CA ALA A 153 13.37 7.36 9.01
C ALA A 153 11.95 6.84 8.76
N SER A 154 11.80 5.82 7.91
CA SER A 154 10.47 5.41 7.43
C SER A 154 9.52 4.98 8.56
N THR A 155 8.23 5.20 8.37
CA THR A 155 7.13 4.76 9.26
C THR A 155 7.20 5.29 10.71
N PRO A 156 7.46 6.59 10.95
CA PRO A 156 7.48 7.15 12.30
C PRO A 156 6.11 7.02 12.95
N ARG A 157 6.06 6.59 14.21
CA ARG A 157 4.80 6.25 14.88
C ARG A 157 4.70 6.72 16.32
N GLY A 158 5.09 5.91 17.30
CA GLY A 158 5.05 6.29 18.72
C GLY A 158 6.08 7.37 19.08
N LEU A 159 5.76 8.20 20.09
CA LEU A 159 6.60 9.27 20.62
C LEU A 159 6.74 9.14 22.14
N ALA A 160 7.92 9.44 22.67
CA ALA A 160 8.12 9.73 24.08
C ALA A 160 9.18 10.81 24.29
N LEU A 161 8.97 11.67 25.28
CA LEU A 161 9.84 12.78 25.63
C LEU A 161 10.46 12.52 27.01
N THR A 162 11.78 12.55 27.07
CA THR A 162 12.55 12.47 28.31
C THR A 162 12.69 13.82 28.99
N ASP A 163 12.95 13.82 30.29
CA ASP A 163 13.11 15.05 31.08
C ASP A 163 14.37 15.85 30.69
N ASP A 164 15.36 15.18 30.08
CA ASP A 164 16.60 15.80 29.58
C ASP A 164 16.45 16.38 28.16
N GLY A 165 15.23 16.46 27.62
CA GLY A 165 14.95 17.09 26.34
C GLY A 165 15.31 16.24 25.13
N ARG A 166 15.21 14.91 25.23
CA ARG A 166 15.30 13.99 24.10
C ARG A 166 13.92 13.48 23.70
N LEU A 167 13.56 13.66 22.44
CA LEU A 167 12.35 13.10 21.83
C LEU A 167 12.71 11.79 21.14
N LEU A 168 12.15 10.68 21.64
CA LEU A 168 12.27 9.35 21.06
C LEU A 168 11.11 9.12 20.09
N VAL A 169 11.43 8.73 18.87
CA VAL A 169 10.50 8.42 17.78
C VAL A 169 10.68 6.96 17.40
N THR A 170 9.62 6.16 17.54
CA THR A 170 9.62 4.76 17.09
C THR A 170 9.25 4.66 15.62
N HIS A 171 9.82 3.68 14.93
CA HIS A 171 9.57 3.43 13.51
C HIS A 171 8.95 2.05 13.33
N SER A 172 7.64 2.02 13.10
CA SER A 172 6.78 0.85 13.28
C SER A 172 7.19 -0.37 12.45
N LEU A 173 7.59 -0.16 11.18
CA LEU A 173 7.89 -1.26 10.26
C LEU A 173 9.37 -1.43 9.94
N SER A 174 10.24 -0.52 10.37
CA SER A 174 11.69 -0.64 10.14
C SER A 174 12.47 -1.12 11.36
N GLY A 175 11.85 -1.18 12.55
CA GLY A 175 12.50 -1.66 13.77
C GLY A 175 13.51 -0.67 14.34
N GLN A 176 13.31 0.63 14.11
CA GLN A 176 14.22 1.68 14.54
C GLN A 176 13.62 2.57 15.62
N VAL A 177 14.48 3.24 16.39
CA VAL A 177 14.14 4.35 17.27
C VAL A 177 15.09 5.51 17.01
N SER A 178 14.56 6.64 16.54
CA SER A 178 15.32 7.88 16.40
C SER A 178 15.22 8.73 17.65
N ILE A 179 16.31 9.40 18.00
CA ILE A 179 16.43 10.28 19.16
C ILE A 179 16.75 11.68 18.65
N TYR A 180 15.92 12.65 19.02
CA TYR A 180 16.09 14.06 18.68
C TYR A 180 16.39 14.86 19.94
N ASP A 181 17.42 15.71 19.90
CA ASP A 181 17.64 16.75 20.90
C ASP A 181 16.71 17.93 20.60
N ILE A 182 15.85 18.25 21.57
CA ILE A 182 14.86 19.34 21.48
C ILE A 182 15.20 20.53 22.40
N THR A 183 16.37 20.53 23.05
CA THR A 183 16.83 21.66 23.87
C THR A 183 17.17 22.90 23.03
N LYS A 184 17.26 22.73 21.72
CA LYS A 184 17.48 23.79 20.73
C LYS A 184 16.18 24.16 20.05
N LYS A 185 16.11 25.39 19.52
CA LYS A 185 14.94 25.93 18.80
C LYS A 185 14.46 25.04 17.64
N GLN A 186 15.38 24.28 17.04
CA GLN A 186 15.05 23.27 16.03
C GLN A 186 15.45 21.89 16.56
N PRO A 187 14.53 20.90 16.57
CA PRO A 187 14.88 19.53 16.90
C PRO A 187 15.99 19.02 16.01
N LYS A 188 17.00 18.38 16.59
CA LYS A 188 18.12 17.81 15.85
C LYS A 188 18.21 16.32 16.11
N LEU A 189 18.18 15.51 15.04
CA LEU A 189 18.48 14.08 15.13
C LEU A 189 19.90 13.89 15.70
N THR A 190 20.01 13.20 16.83
CA THR A 190 21.28 12.88 17.49
C THR A 190 21.69 11.44 17.28
N LYS A 191 20.72 10.52 17.22
CA LYS A 191 20.99 9.08 17.13
C LYS A 191 19.82 8.33 16.53
N THR A 192 20.11 7.23 15.85
CA THR A 192 19.11 6.22 15.48
C THR A 192 19.59 4.86 15.98
N ILE A 193 18.75 4.19 16.76
CA ILE A 193 18.98 2.84 17.30
C ILE A 193 18.21 1.87 16.41
N GLN A 194 18.93 0.99 15.72
CA GLN A 194 18.33 -0.16 15.05
C GLN A 194 18.16 -1.29 16.06
N LEU A 195 16.94 -1.76 16.27
CA LEU A 195 16.72 -2.96 17.07
C LEU A 195 17.26 -4.19 16.34
N VAL A 196 17.85 -5.10 17.10
CA VAL A 196 18.53 -6.28 16.56
C VAL A 196 17.52 -7.34 16.12
N ASP A 197 17.64 -7.82 14.89
CA ASP A 197 16.89 -8.98 14.42
C ASP A 197 17.19 -10.21 15.30
N SER A 198 16.15 -10.93 15.71
CA SER A 198 16.36 -12.18 16.43
C SER A 198 16.84 -13.24 15.44
N GLU A 199 17.98 -13.87 15.75
CA GLU A 199 18.61 -14.88 14.90
C GLU A 199 17.65 -16.02 14.55
N ALA A 200 17.81 -16.55 13.34
CA ALA A 200 17.02 -17.69 12.88
C ALA A 200 17.34 -18.92 13.74
N ASP A 201 16.30 -19.65 14.16
CA ASP A 201 16.40 -20.86 14.96
C ASP A 201 15.89 -22.06 14.15
N SER A 202 16.61 -23.18 14.25
CA SER A 202 16.20 -24.48 13.69
C SER A 202 14.82 -24.93 14.18
N VAL A 203 14.45 -24.57 15.42
CA VAL A 203 13.14 -24.82 16.00
C VAL A 203 12.26 -23.62 15.67
N LYS A 204 11.42 -23.74 14.65
CA LYS A 204 10.62 -22.63 14.11
C LYS A 204 9.70 -21.95 15.13
N THR A 205 9.26 -22.67 16.16
CA THR A 205 8.40 -22.16 17.24
C THR A 205 9.16 -21.36 18.29
N ASN A 206 10.49 -21.29 18.22
CA ASN A 206 11.27 -20.39 19.07
C ASN A 206 11.15 -18.94 18.54
N PRO A 207 11.11 -17.93 19.42
CA PRO A 207 11.01 -16.54 19.00
C PRO A 207 12.19 -16.11 18.15
N GLN A 208 11.91 -15.67 16.93
CA GLN A 208 12.88 -15.27 15.93
C GLN A 208 12.28 -14.22 14.97
N GLY A 209 13.12 -13.59 14.15
CA GLY A 209 12.66 -12.64 13.14
C GLY A 209 12.87 -11.18 13.48
N LYS A 210 12.24 -10.29 12.71
CA LYS A 210 12.50 -8.85 12.71
C LYS A 210 11.55 -8.06 13.63
N PRO A 211 12.03 -7.06 14.38
CA PRO A 211 11.17 -6.15 15.16
C PRO A 211 10.22 -5.33 14.27
N ARG A 212 8.92 -5.42 14.55
CA ARG A 212 7.81 -4.79 13.79
C ARG A 212 6.67 -4.41 14.72
N LEU A 213 5.80 -3.50 14.29
CA LEU A 213 4.65 -2.95 15.05
C LEU A 213 5.10 -2.19 16.31
N LEU A 214 6.12 -1.35 16.16
CA LEU A 214 6.61 -0.46 17.23
C LEU A 214 5.69 0.75 17.35
N ASP A 215 4.49 0.53 17.86
CA ASP A 215 3.43 1.54 17.95
C ASP A 215 3.56 2.43 19.18
N ASN A 216 4.27 1.97 20.21
CA ASN A 216 4.47 2.72 21.44
C ASN A 216 5.85 2.49 22.06
N ILE A 217 6.21 3.38 22.96
CA ILE A 217 7.43 3.36 23.76
C ILE A 217 7.15 3.98 25.12
N VAL A 218 7.63 3.34 26.19
CA VAL A 218 7.39 3.80 27.56
C VAL A 218 8.70 3.98 28.29
N ILE A 219 8.90 5.13 28.93
CA ILE A 219 10.11 5.46 29.67
C ILE A 219 9.92 5.01 31.13
N SER A 220 10.97 4.44 31.73
CA SER A 220 10.96 4.09 33.15
C SER A 220 10.89 5.36 34.00
N PRO A 221 10.28 5.32 35.20
CA PRO A 221 10.14 6.53 36.03
C PRO A 221 11.46 7.21 36.44
N ASP A 222 12.59 6.49 36.37
CA ASP A 222 13.92 7.04 36.61
C ASP A 222 14.58 7.65 35.36
N GLY A 223 13.92 7.59 34.19
CA GLY A 223 14.41 8.11 32.91
C GLY A 223 15.54 7.30 32.27
N THR A 224 15.98 6.20 32.89
CA THR A 224 17.18 5.47 32.46
C THR A 224 16.93 4.40 31.40
N GLN A 225 15.68 3.97 31.22
CA GLN A 225 15.31 2.93 30.26
C GLN A 225 14.06 3.29 29.49
N ALA A 226 13.95 2.75 28.27
CA ALA A 226 12.68 2.67 27.56
C ALA A 226 12.31 1.22 27.25
N TRP A 227 11.02 0.90 27.35
CA TRP A 227 10.46 -0.43 27.03
C TRP A 227 9.51 -0.30 25.83
N LEU A 228 9.72 -1.15 24.84
CA LEU A 228 9.06 -1.07 23.54
C LEU A 228 8.26 -2.35 23.30
N PRO A 229 6.92 -2.34 23.43
CA PRO A 229 6.09 -3.44 23.00
C PRO A 229 6.10 -3.54 21.47
N HIS A 230 6.31 -4.75 20.94
CA HIS A 230 6.33 -5.01 19.51
C HIS A 230 6.12 -6.51 19.22
N VAL A 231 6.22 -6.89 17.95
CA VAL A 231 6.30 -8.31 17.55
C VAL A 231 7.61 -8.60 16.82
N LEU A 232 7.98 -9.88 16.76
CA LEU A 232 9.00 -10.38 15.85
C LEU A 232 8.32 -11.07 14.67
N TRP A 233 8.63 -10.62 13.45
CA TRP A 233 8.13 -11.18 12.20
C TRP A 233 9.13 -12.17 11.60
N SER A 234 8.73 -13.44 11.50
CA SER A 234 9.52 -14.55 10.96
C SER A 234 8.88 -15.09 9.68
N PHE A 235 9.16 -14.43 8.54
CA PHE A 235 8.59 -14.79 7.24
C PHE A 235 9.53 -15.59 6.32
N GLY A 236 10.69 -16.03 6.81
CA GLY A 236 11.62 -16.86 6.02
C GLY A 236 11.13 -18.28 5.73
N HIS A 237 9.88 -18.61 6.07
CA HIS A 237 9.23 -19.91 5.86
C HIS A 237 7.74 -19.73 5.62
N ASP A 238 7.03 -20.81 5.28
CA ASP A 238 5.58 -20.78 5.11
C ASP A 238 4.86 -20.28 6.37
N PHE A 239 3.77 -19.55 6.14
CA PHE A 239 2.99 -18.93 7.21
C PHE A 239 2.33 -20.03 8.03
N GLN A 240 2.65 -20.06 9.32
CA GLN A 240 2.16 -21.04 10.26
C GLN A 240 1.94 -20.33 11.59
N PHE A 241 0.77 -20.56 12.18
CA PHE A 241 0.30 -19.73 13.30
C PHE A 241 1.29 -19.71 14.47
N GLN A 242 2.00 -20.80 14.75
CA GLN A 242 2.92 -20.89 15.90
C GLN A 242 4.39 -20.54 15.62
N SER A 243 4.72 -20.04 14.43
CA SER A 243 6.12 -19.72 14.07
C SER A 243 6.31 -18.38 13.36
N THR A 244 5.24 -17.72 12.96
CA THR A 244 5.32 -16.55 12.08
C THR A 244 5.41 -15.23 12.85
N VAL A 245 4.71 -15.10 13.98
CA VAL A 245 4.71 -13.89 14.80
C VAL A 245 4.95 -14.24 16.25
N PHE A 246 5.80 -13.46 16.94
CA PHE A 246 6.08 -13.62 18.37
C PHE A 246 5.93 -12.31 19.14
N PRO A 247 5.16 -12.27 20.24
CA PRO A 247 5.06 -11.11 21.11
C PRO A 247 6.41 -10.83 21.78
N THR A 248 6.86 -9.58 21.79
CA THR A 248 8.16 -9.20 22.34
C THR A 248 8.11 -7.82 23.00
N ILE A 249 8.97 -7.60 24.00
CA ILE A 249 9.27 -6.26 24.52
C ILE A 249 10.78 -6.04 24.49
N SER A 250 11.23 -5.06 23.72
CA SER A 250 12.63 -4.62 23.69
C SER A 250 12.90 -3.55 24.74
N LEU A 251 14.12 -3.55 25.27
CA LEU A 251 14.57 -2.60 26.28
C LEU A 251 15.70 -1.76 25.71
N LEU A 252 15.65 -0.44 25.90
CA LEU A 252 16.72 0.48 25.57
C LEU A 252 17.34 1.02 26.85
N ASP A 253 18.66 1.09 26.87
CA ASP A 253 19.40 1.93 27.81
C ASP A 253 19.35 3.37 27.27
N LEU A 254 18.95 4.32 28.12
CA LEU A 254 18.86 5.73 27.79
C LEU A 254 19.96 6.56 28.47
N THR A 255 20.99 5.92 29.02
CA THR A 255 22.17 6.61 29.54
C THR A 255 22.72 7.54 28.47
N PHE A 256 22.80 8.83 28.80
CA PHE A 256 23.16 9.87 27.84
C PHE A 256 24.50 9.58 27.17
N GLY A 257 24.52 9.57 25.83
CA GLY A 257 25.70 9.29 25.01
C GLY A 257 26.03 7.81 24.82
N ASP A 258 25.37 6.90 25.54
CA ASP A 258 25.53 5.45 25.43
C ASP A 258 24.18 4.75 25.18
N GLU A 259 23.25 5.40 24.48
CA GLU A 259 21.93 4.83 24.22
C GLU A 259 22.02 3.61 23.29
N HIS A 260 21.52 2.45 23.70
CA HIS A 260 21.55 1.23 22.89
C HIS A 260 20.48 0.23 23.33
N GLU A 261 20.22 -0.78 22.51
CA GLU A 261 19.33 -1.87 22.89
C GLU A 261 20.01 -2.83 23.88
N ILE A 262 19.31 -3.17 24.97
CA ILE A 262 19.72 -4.17 25.96
C ILE A 262 19.23 -5.56 25.52
N ILE A 263 19.90 -6.13 24.51
CA ILE A 263 19.49 -7.36 23.81
C ILE A 263 19.29 -8.54 24.78
N ASP A 264 20.19 -8.72 25.75
CA ASP A 264 20.18 -9.85 26.70
C ASP A 264 18.98 -9.80 27.68
N GLU A 265 18.31 -8.65 27.80
CA GLU A 265 17.15 -8.45 28.67
C GLU A 265 15.82 -8.33 27.91
N ARG A 266 15.82 -8.44 26.57
CA ARG A 266 14.61 -8.46 25.73
C ARG A 266 13.62 -9.52 26.23
N LYS A 267 12.34 -9.15 26.37
CA LYS A 267 11.29 -10.06 26.84
C LYS A 267 10.70 -10.82 25.67
N GLN A 268 10.91 -12.13 25.63
CA GLN A 268 10.41 -12.99 24.56
C GLN A 268 9.50 -14.10 25.10
N LEU A 269 8.54 -14.53 24.28
CA LEU A 269 7.71 -15.72 24.53
C LEU A 269 8.58 -16.95 24.84
N PHE A 270 8.13 -17.83 25.72
CA PHE A 270 8.87 -19.01 26.23
C PHE A 270 10.13 -18.71 27.06
N LYS A 271 10.62 -17.47 27.08
CA LYS A 271 11.77 -17.03 27.90
C LYS A 271 11.32 -16.21 29.11
N GLN A 272 11.27 -14.88 28.98
CA GLN A 272 10.86 -13.97 30.04
C GLN A 272 9.33 -13.82 30.08
N ILE A 273 8.64 -14.00 28.96
CA ILE A 273 7.18 -14.11 28.86
C ILE A 273 6.85 -15.61 28.92
N ASN A 274 6.95 -16.18 30.13
CA ASN A 274 6.79 -17.61 30.34
C ASN A 274 6.05 -17.88 31.66
N ILE A 275 4.74 -17.70 31.64
CA ILE A 275 3.84 -18.13 32.71
C ILE A 275 3.32 -19.52 32.33
N ILE A 276 3.54 -20.50 33.20
CA ILE A 276 3.10 -21.89 32.97
C ILE A 276 1.72 -22.08 33.60
N GLU A 277 0.80 -22.67 32.84
CA GLU A 277 -0.55 -23.03 33.28
C GLU A 277 -0.67 -24.51 33.68
N SER A 278 -1.84 -24.89 34.18
CA SER A 278 -2.22 -26.30 34.39
C SER A 278 -1.93 -27.13 33.14
N GLY A 279 -1.34 -28.32 33.31
CA GLY A 279 -0.93 -29.17 32.18
C GLY A 279 0.46 -28.84 31.60
N ASN A 280 1.26 -28.00 32.28
CA ASN A 280 2.65 -27.68 31.91
C ASN A 280 2.78 -26.98 30.54
N ARG A 281 1.75 -26.24 30.12
CA ARG A 281 1.75 -25.42 28.90
C ARG A 281 2.08 -23.97 29.23
N VAL A 282 2.80 -23.30 28.35
CA VAL A 282 3.10 -21.86 28.47
C VAL A 282 1.87 -21.07 28.02
N ARG A 283 1.48 -20.06 28.79
CA ARG A 283 0.41 -19.13 28.47
C ARG A 283 0.81 -18.27 27.26
N ILE A 284 0.20 -18.55 26.11
CA ILE A 284 0.41 -17.81 24.87
C ILE A 284 -0.38 -16.49 24.89
N VAL A 285 0.23 -15.44 24.34
CA VAL A 285 -0.29 -14.08 24.26
C VAL A 285 0.09 -13.45 22.92
N SER A 286 -0.58 -12.36 22.53
CA SER A 286 -0.34 -11.74 21.23
C SER A 286 -0.58 -10.24 21.18
N ASN A 287 0.08 -9.59 20.21
CA ASN A 287 0.06 -8.15 19.91
C ASN A 287 0.25 -7.25 21.16
N PRO A 288 1.43 -7.24 21.81
CA PRO A 288 1.77 -6.20 22.77
C PRO A 288 1.56 -4.80 22.14
N HIS A 289 0.88 -3.89 22.83
CA HIS A 289 0.48 -2.60 22.23
C HIS A 289 0.86 -1.38 23.10
N ASP A 290 0.31 -1.26 24.31
CA ASP A 290 0.63 -0.14 25.21
C ASP A 290 1.27 -0.63 26.51
N GLY A 291 1.95 0.27 27.22
CA GLY A 291 2.63 0.01 28.47
C GLY A 291 2.44 1.14 29.49
N ALA A 292 2.59 0.84 30.77
CA ALA A 292 2.69 1.82 31.84
C ALA A 292 3.48 1.26 33.03
N PHE A 293 4.24 2.14 33.69
CA PHE A 293 4.84 1.83 34.99
C PHE A 293 3.92 2.30 36.11
N THR A 294 3.98 1.62 37.26
CA THR A 294 3.44 2.18 38.50
C THR A 294 4.27 3.39 38.93
N ASP A 295 3.66 4.32 39.66
CA ASP A 295 4.31 5.57 40.11
C ASP A 295 5.63 5.34 40.88
N ASP A 296 5.74 4.19 41.57
CA ASP A 296 6.93 3.78 42.32
C ASP A 296 8.02 3.05 41.48
N GLY A 297 7.77 2.84 40.19
CA GLY A 297 8.61 2.10 39.26
C GLY A 297 8.78 0.62 39.59
N LYS A 298 7.95 0.05 40.47
CA LYS A 298 8.08 -1.36 40.91
C LYS A 298 7.32 -2.34 40.05
N LYS A 299 6.38 -1.90 39.21
CA LYS A 299 5.72 -2.75 38.23
C LYS A 299 5.69 -2.10 36.86
N ALA A 300 5.80 -2.91 35.82
CA ALA A 300 5.52 -2.54 34.45
C ALA A 300 4.36 -3.41 33.94
N ILE A 301 3.34 -2.78 33.36
CA ILE A 301 2.12 -3.43 32.89
C ILE A 301 1.96 -3.11 31.41
N PHE A 302 1.64 -4.12 30.61
CA PHE A 302 1.45 -4.00 29.16
C PHE A 302 0.12 -4.59 28.73
N THR A 303 -0.55 -3.94 27.78
CA THR A 303 -1.69 -4.56 27.10
C THR A 303 -1.21 -5.50 26.01
N LEU A 304 -1.93 -6.59 25.85
CA LEU A 304 -1.78 -7.56 24.78
C LEU A 304 -3.08 -7.51 23.98
N ALA A 305 -3.10 -6.64 22.97
CA ALA A 305 -4.32 -6.23 22.30
C ALA A 305 -5.01 -7.39 21.56
N GLY A 306 -4.23 -8.32 21.01
CA GLY A 306 -4.74 -9.44 20.23
C GLY A 306 -5.33 -10.53 21.12
N SER A 307 -4.60 -10.95 22.14
CA SER A 307 -5.06 -11.98 23.07
C SER A 307 -5.96 -11.45 24.19
N GLU A 308 -6.16 -10.13 24.25
CA GLU A 308 -7.00 -9.42 25.21
C GLU A 308 -6.57 -9.63 26.67
N ASP A 309 -5.27 -9.47 26.92
CA ASP A 309 -4.65 -9.72 28.23
C ASP A 309 -3.90 -8.51 28.78
N LEU A 310 -3.58 -8.56 30.09
CA LEU A 310 -2.55 -7.71 30.70
C LEU A 310 -1.34 -8.54 31.10
N MET A 311 -0.16 -8.13 30.68
CA MET A 311 1.11 -8.71 31.11
C MET A 311 1.78 -7.82 32.16
N VAL A 312 2.20 -8.42 33.27
CA VAL A 312 2.76 -7.70 34.42
C VAL A 312 4.17 -8.20 34.73
N PHE A 313 5.09 -7.26 34.91
CA PHE A 313 6.44 -7.50 35.42
C PHE A 313 6.57 -6.87 36.80
N ASP A 314 7.09 -7.63 37.77
CA ASP A 314 7.42 -7.11 39.10
C ASP A 314 8.92 -6.85 39.22
N LEU A 315 9.28 -5.57 39.35
CA LEU A 315 10.64 -5.05 39.38
C LEU A 315 11.17 -4.91 40.82
N SER A 316 10.36 -5.21 41.85
CA SER A 316 10.72 -4.98 43.26
C SER A 316 11.91 -5.82 43.75
N ARG A 317 12.16 -6.97 43.12
CA ARG A 317 13.24 -7.92 43.49
C ARG A 317 14.50 -7.80 42.63
N GLN A 318 14.59 -6.79 41.78
CA GLN A 318 15.75 -6.61 40.89
C GLN A 318 16.96 -6.12 41.72
N GLY A 319 17.80 -7.04 42.19
CA GLY A 319 19.02 -6.74 42.94
C GLY A 319 20.17 -6.23 42.04
N LYS A 320 21.15 -5.53 42.63
CA LYS A 320 22.37 -5.06 41.92
C LYS A 320 23.05 -6.23 41.18
N LYS A 321 23.37 -6.04 39.89
CA LYS A 321 24.05 -7.01 39.00
C LYS A 321 25.20 -7.71 39.74
N ASN A 322 25.02 -8.97 40.10
CA ASN A 322 26.06 -9.75 40.74
C ASN A 322 27.02 -10.26 39.65
N LYS A 323 28.14 -9.54 39.44
CA LYS A 323 29.13 -9.76 38.36
C LYS A 323 29.72 -11.19 38.29
N LYS A 324 29.42 -12.07 39.26
CA LYS A 324 29.92 -13.45 39.36
C LYS A 324 28.95 -14.54 38.85
N ARG A 325 27.72 -14.22 38.41
CA ARG A 325 26.78 -15.25 37.92
C ARG A 325 27.10 -15.65 36.47
N HIS A 326 27.79 -16.78 36.32
CA HIS A 326 28.34 -17.37 35.09
C HIS A 326 27.41 -17.37 33.86
N ARG A 327 27.92 -16.80 32.75
CA ARG A 327 28.18 -17.34 31.38
C ARG A 327 27.41 -18.54 30.77
N ARG A 328 26.43 -19.19 31.42
CA ARG A 328 25.85 -20.46 30.93
C ARG A 328 24.45 -20.39 30.29
N LYS A 329 23.77 -19.24 30.27
CA LYS A 329 22.52 -19.04 29.51
C LYS A 329 22.42 -17.61 28.97
N LYS A 330 22.92 -17.37 27.75
CA LYS A 330 23.04 -16.04 27.12
C LYS A 330 21.72 -15.27 26.96
N PHE A 331 20.55 -15.94 26.98
CA PHE A 331 19.25 -15.30 26.70
C PHE A 331 18.19 -15.43 27.82
N GLN A 332 18.60 -15.67 29.07
CA GLN A 332 17.68 -15.72 30.23
C GLN A 332 17.92 -14.57 31.24
N GLY A 333 18.54 -13.47 30.80
CA GLY A 333 18.73 -12.26 31.61
C GLY A 333 17.43 -11.47 31.80
N GLY A 334 17.38 -10.63 32.83
CA GLY A 334 16.29 -9.68 33.08
C GLY A 334 15.07 -10.23 33.84
N VAL A 335 14.15 -9.32 34.21
CA VAL A 335 12.91 -9.64 34.93
C VAL A 335 11.95 -10.44 34.05
N LYS A 336 11.29 -11.45 34.65
CA LYS A 336 10.26 -12.27 34.00
C LYS A 336 8.87 -11.73 34.30
N ALA A 337 7.92 -12.02 33.41
CA ALA A 337 6.51 -11.78 33.69
C ALA A 337 6.13 -12.53 34.97
N THR A 338 5.41 -11.85 35.87
CA THR A 338 4.92 -12.41 37.14
C THR A 338 3.43 -12.73 37.09
N GLN A 339 2.72 -12.12 36.14
CA GLN A 339 1.31 -12.37 35.91
C GLN A 339 0.95 -12.08 34.45
N ILE A 340 0.03 -12.88 33.91
CA ILE A 340 -0.77 -12.55 32.74
C ILE A 340 -2.23 -12.63 33.19
N TYR A 341 -2.88 -11.48 33.31
CA TYR A 341 -4.32 -11.41 33.52
C TYR A 341 -5.01 -11.71 32.20
N ARG A 342 -5.73 -12.83 32.12
CA ARG A 342 -6.35 -13.32 30.89
C ARG A 342 -7.77 -12.81 30.73
N ASN A 343 -8.16 -12.43 29.52
CA ASN A 343 -9.50 -11.94 29.16
C ASN A 343 -9.87 -10.69 29.96
N VAL A 344 -9.20 -9.58 29.65
CA VAL A 344 -9.61 -8.24 30.09
C VAL A 344 -11.05 -8.01 29.60
N PRO A 345 -11.99 -7.60 30.46
CA PRO A 345 -13.34 -7.26 30.01
C PRO A 345 -13.34 -6.15 28.96
N GLY A 346 -14.18 -6.29 27.94
CA GLY A 346 -14.18 -5.48 26.72
C GLY A 346 -13.32 -6.12 25.63
N ASN A 347 -13.09 -5.41 24.52
CA ASN A 347 -12.37 -5.95 23.37
C ASN A 347 -11.21 -5.08 22.89
N ASN A 348 -10.09 -5.72 22.59
CA ASN A 348 -8.84 -5.14 22.07
C ASN A 348 -8.24 -4.03 22.97
N PRO A 349 -7.65 -4.38 24.14
CA PRO A 349 -7.09 -3.42 25.08
C PRO A 349 -5.88 -2.69 24.50
N ARG A 350 -5.97 -1.36 24.37
CA ARG A 350 -4.97 -0.53 23.66
C ARG A 350 -4.44 0.68 24.43
N GLY A 351 -5.07 1.07 25.54
CA GLY A 351 -4.64 2.20 26.36
C GLY A 351 -4.52 1.83 27.83
N LEU A 352 -3.48 2.32 28.49
CA LEU A 352 -3.29 2.19 29.94
C LEU A 352 -3.16 3.55 30.62
N LEU A 353 -3.82 3.69 31.76
CA LEU A 353 -3.66 4.87 32.61
C LEU A 353 -3.61 4.43 34.09
N ILE A 354 -2.55 4.81 34.80
CA ILE A 354 -2.30 4.40 36.19
C ILE A 354 -2.21 5.65 37.07
N ASN A 355 -2.88 5.61 38.23
CA ASN A 355 -2.58 6.54 39.32
C ASN A 355 -2.68 5.84 40.67
N GLY A 356 -1.55 5.77 41.38
CA GLY A 356 -1.42 4.96 42.58
C GLY A 356 -1.76 3.49 42.30
N ARG A 357 -2.85 3.01 42.90
CA ARG A 357 -3.33 1.62 42.73
C ARG A 357 -4.40 1.46 41.66
N GLU A 358 -4.97 2.55 41.17
CA GLU A 358 -6.00 2.47 40.14
C GLU A 358 -5.34 2.31 38.78
N LEU A 359 -5.76 1.28 38.06
CA LEU A 359 -5.39 1.02 36.67
C LEU A 359 -6.66 1.04 35.82
N TYR A 360 -6.65 1.86 34.79
CA TYR A 360 -7.71 1.95 33.78
C TYR A 360 -7.18 1.36 32.47
N VAL A 361 -7.96 0.48 31.87
CA VAL A 361 -7.64 -0.19 30.60
C VAL A 361 -8.68 0.21 29.57
N GLN A 362 -8.24 0.89 28.52
CA GLN A 362 -9.08 1.30 27.40
C GLN A 362 -9.18 0.19 26.37
N ASN A 363 -10.40 -0.14 25.98
CA ASN A 363 -10.67 -1.14 24.96
C ASN A 363 -11.14 -0.47 23.67
N ALA A 364 -10.41 -0.70 22.58
CA ALA A 364 -10.65 0.03 21.34
C ALA A 364 -11.87 -0.48 20.56
N MET A 365 -12.21 -1.77 20.69
CA MET A 365 -13.31 -2.35 19.93
C MET A 365 -14.65 -2.26 20.68
N SER A 366 -14.67 -2.50 21.98
CA SER A 366 -15.88 -2.33 22.81
C SER A 366 -16.18 -0.88 23.16
N LEU A 367 -15.24 0.05 22.94
CA LEU A 367 -15.36 1.47 23.26
C LEU A 367 -15.71 1.71 24.74
N ASP A 368 -15.02 1.00 25.63
CA ASP A 368 -15.21 1.08 27.09
C ASP A 368 -13.88 1.11 27.85
N ILE A 369 -13.97 1.31 29.16
CA ILE A 369 -12.85 1.22 30.10
C ILE A 369 -13.16 0.17 31.16
N ALA A 370 -12.23 -0.77 31.36
CA ALA A 370 -12.20 -1.66 32.52
C ALA A 370 -11.28 -1.10 33.62
N LYS A 371 -11.65 -1.29 34.90
CA LYS A 371 -10.89 -0.78 36.05
C LYS A 371 -10.32 -1.90 36.90
N PHE A 372 -9.04 -1.77 37.24
CA PHE A 372 -8.24 -2.72 37.99
C PHE A 372 -7.56 -2.05 39.19
N ASP A 373 -7.18 -2.88 40.16
CA ASP A 373 -6.24 -2.55 41.23
C ASP A 373 -4.88 -3.17 40.89
N THR A 374 -3.81 -2.37 40.90
CA THR A 374 -2.44 -2.83 40.60
C THR A 374 -1.83 -3.72 41.70
N GLY A 375 -2.50 -3.80 42.85
CA GLY A 375 -2.06 -4.49 44.06
C GLY A 375 -1.14 -3.62 44.93
N ALA A 376 -0.91 -4.05 46.17
CA ALA A 376 0.06 -3.40 47.04
C ALA A 376 1.50 -3.51 46.50
N VAL A 377 2.42 -2.70 47.02
CA VAL A 377 3.84 -2.85 46.68
C VAL A 377 4.35 -4.19 47.21
N GLY A 378 4.70 -5.10 46.32
CA GLY A 378 5.29 -6.37 46.69
C GLY A 378 5.23 -7.44 45.61
N PRO A 379 6.16 -8.42 45.68
CA PRO A 379 6.40 -9.41 44.63
C PRO A 379 5.28 -10.44 44.44
N PHE A 380 4.31 -10.49 45.35
CA PHE A 380 3.14 -11.38 45.28
C PHE A 380 1.84 -10.60 45.03
N ALA A 381 1.90 -9.27 44.97
CA ALA A 381 0.74 -8.46 44.68
C ALA A 381 0.38 -8.59 43.21
N LYS A 382 -0.86 -9.00 42.96
CA LYS A 382 -1.41 -9.23 41.62
C LYS A 382 -2.33 -8.10 41.21
N VAL A 383 -2.33 -7.78 39.93
CA VAL A 383 -3.36 -6.96 39.30
C VAL A 383 -4.69 -7.70 39.39
N LYS A 384 -5.74 -7.02 39.84
CA LYS A 384 -7.08 -7.59 40.02
C LYS A 384 -8.13 -6.69 39.40
N LEU A 385 -9.09 -7.30 38.69
CA LEU A 385 -10.26 -6.58 38.22
C LEU A 385 -11.06 -6.05 39.41
N THR A 386 -11.47 -4.80 39.31
CA THR A 386 -12.35 -4.16 40.30
C THR A 386 -13.71 -3.83 39.71
N GLN A 387 -13.76 -3.41 38.44
CA GLN A 387 -15.00 -3.16 37.71
C GLN A 387 -14.80 -3.54 36.24
N ALA A 388 -15.66 -4.45 35.76
CA ALA A 388 -15.60 -4.98 34.39
C ALA A 388 -15.88 -3.91 33.35
N ASN A 389 -17.00 -3.20 33.49
CA ASN A 389 -17.28 -1.95 32.78
C ASN A 389 -17.26 -0.81 33.81
N PHE A 390 -16.22 0.01 33.78
CA PHE A 390 -16.12 1.22 34.61
C PHE A 390 -16.75 2.41 33.89
N ALA A 391 -16.57 2.54 32.58
CA ALA A 391 -17.11 3.64 31.80
C ALA A 391 -17.27 3.25 30.32
N ASP A 392 -18.40 3.64 29.72
CA ASP A 392 -18.57 3.67 28.27
C ASP A 392 -17.91 4.94 27.71
N LEU A 393 -17.18 4.81 26.60
CA LEU A 393 -16.44 5.93 26.01
C LEU A 393 -17.32 6.83 25.15
N VAL A 394 -18.41 6.29 24.57
CA VAL A 394 -19.25 6.98 23.60
C VAL A 394 -20.72 6.86 23.95
N LYS A 395 -21.52 7.86 23.60
CA LYS A 395 -23.00 7.78 23.73
C LYS A 395 -23.61 6.80 22.73
N ALA A 396 -23.02 6.71 21.54
CA ALA A 396 -23.43 5.83 20.48
C ALA A 396 -22.23 5.50 19.58
N ASP A 397 -22.04 4.21 19.27
CA ASP A 397 -21.07 3.79 18.27
C ASP A 397 -21.52 4.25 16.87
N PRO A 398 -20.71 5.03 16.14
CA PRO A 398 -21.07 5.50 14.81
C PRO A 398 -20.95 4.42 13.72
N LEU A 399 -20.29 3.28 14.01
CA LEU A 399 -20.14 2.22 13.04
C LEU A 399 -21.38 1.29 13.00
N PRO A 400 -21.77 0.80 11.81
CA PRO A 400 -22.71 -0.31 11.71
C PRO A 400 -22.22 -1.51 12.52
N LYS A 401 -23.15 -2.19 13.21
CA LYS A 401 -22.84 -3.34 14.07
C LYS A 401 -22.00 -4.41 13.36
N GLN A 402 -22.34 -4.72 12.11
CA GLN A 402 -21.65 -5.76 11.33
C GLN A 402 -20.20 -5.35 10.99
N LEU A 403 -19.97 -4.07 10.65
CA LEU A 403 -18.63 -3.53 10.46
C LEU A 403 -17.79 -3.55 11.76
N ARG A 404 -18.39 -3.17 12.90
CA ARG A 404 -17.75 -3.23 14.23
C ARG A 404 -17.36 -4.67 14.60
N GLU A 405 -18.25 -5.62 14.36
CA GLU A 405 -18.00 -7.05 14.56
C GLU A 405 -16.83 -7.52 13.69
N GLY A 406 -16.85 -7.21 12.39
CA GLY A 406 -15.77 -7.56 11.47
C GLY A 406 -14.40 -7.02 11.89
N LYS A 407 -14.38 -5.76 12.34
CA LYS A 407 -13.17 -5.12 12.86
C LYS A 407 -12.68 -5.76 14.17
N THR A 408 -13.60 -6.14 15.04
CA THR A 408 -13.28 -6.86 16.28
C THR A 408 -12.64 -8.21 15.98
N LEU A 409 -13.23 -8.99 15.08
CA LEU A 409 -12.70 -10.29 14.63
C LEU A 409 -11.31 -10.14 14.01
N PHE A 410 -11.07 -9.12 13.19
CA PHE A 410 -9.77 -8.86 12.58
C PHE A 410 -8.64 -8.61 13.60
N ASN A 411 -8.99 -8.01 14.74
CA ASN A 411 -8.04 -7.67 15.81
C ASN A 411 -7.96 -8.74 16.91
N SER A 412 -8.83 -9.75 16.89
CA SER A 412 -8.93 -10.73 17.98
C SER A 412 -8.10 -11.99 17.71
N ALA A 413 -7.37 -12.40 18.72
CA ALA A 413 -6.87 -13.75 18.92
C ALA A 413 -7.52 -14.41 20.15
N ASN A 414 -8.42 -13.71 20.86
CA ASN A 414 -9.09 -14.23 22.05
C ASN A 414 -10.07 -15.35 21.65
N ILE A 415 -9.78 -16.56 22.10
CA ILE A 415 -10.61 -17.75 21.81
C ILE A 415 -11.78 -17.91 22.78
N ALA A 416 -11.78 -17.20 23.91
CA ALA A 416 -12.81 -17.32 24.95
C ALA A 416 -14.14 -16.68 24.55
N ASP A 417 -14.12 -15.66 23.70
CA ASP A 417 -15.31 -14.93 23.24
C ASP A 417 -16.11 -15.73 22.20
N SER A 418 -15.45 -16.64 21.48
CA SER A 418 -16.07 -17.48 20.44
C SER A 418 -15.49 -18.90 20.49
N PRO A 419 -15.77 -19.67 21.55
CA PRO A 419 -15.12 -20.96 21.80
C PRO A 419 -15.41 -22.01 20.73
N ASN A 420 -16.55 -21.91 20.03
CA ASN A 420 -16.92 -22.84 18.95
C ASN A 420 -16.31 -22.45 17.60
N PHE A 421 -15.98 -21.17 17.40
CA PHE A 421 -15.49 -20.63 16.12
C PHE A 421 -14.33 -19.65 16.33
N PRO A 422 -13.26 -20.06 17.04
CA PRO A 422 -12.19 -19.13 17.40
C PRO A 422 -11.42 -18.67 16.16
N MET A 423 -11.03 -17.40 16.15
CA MET A 423 -10.23 -16.79 15.07
C MET A 423 -8.76 -17.22 15.08
N ALA A 424 -8.29 -17.81 16.18
CA ALA A 424 -6.90 -18.21 16.37
C ALA A 424 -6.81 -19.53 17.16
N GLY A 425 -5.67 -20.22 17.03
CA GLY A 425 -5.27 -21.33 17.88
C GLY A 425 -4.46 -20.80 19.07
N ASP A 426 -4.84 -21.19 20.28
CA ASP A 426 -4.13 -20.89 21.53
C ASP A 426 -3.71 -19.40 21.67
N PHE A 427 -4.62 -18.46 21.35
CA PHE A 427 -4.40 -17.01 21.48
C PHE A 427 -3.23 -16.40 20.68
N TRP A 428 -2.68 -17.13 19.70
CA TRP A 428 -1.35 -16.85 19.18
C TRP A 428 -1.21 -15.58 18.33
N MET A 429 -2.18 -15.32 17.44
CA MET A 429 -2.14 -14.14 16.56
C MET A 429 -3.52 -13.78 16.02
N SER A 430 -3.66 -12.50 15.66
CA SER A 430 -4.82 -11.95 14.94
C SER A 430 -4.40 -11.57 13.51
N CYS A 431 -5.35 -11.21 12.65
CA CYS A 431 -5.02 -10.67 11.33
C CYS A 431 -4.15 -9.40 11.48
N ASN A 432 -4.42 -8.57 12.49
CA ASN A 432 -3.65 -7.36 12.80
C ASN A 432 -2.16 -7.63 13.14
N SER A 433 -1.81 -8.84 13.60
CA SER A 433 -0.41 -9.21 13.88
C SER A 433 0.50 -9.13 12.65
N CYS A 434 -0.06 -9.28 11.45
CA CYS A 434 0.63 -9.15 10.16
C CYS A 434 0.11 -7.95 9.35
N HIS A 435 -1.16 -7.58 9.52
CA HIS A 435 -1.84 -6.50 8.81
C HIS A 435 -2.16 -5.33 9.76
N LEU A 436 -1.10 -4.64 10.22
CA LEU A 436 -1.24 -3.46 11.07
C LEU A 436 -2.22 -2.47 10.41
N ASP A 437 -3.21 -2.00 11.17
CA ASP A 437 -4.34 -1.16 10.73
C ASP A 437 -5.01 -1.51 9.37
N GLY A 438 -4.89 -2.75 8.88
CA GLY A 438 -5.42 -3.17 7.58
C GLY A 438 -4.35 -3.60 6.56
N PHE A 439 -4.73 -3.65 5.27
CA PHE A 439 -3.90 -4.24 4.20
C PHE A 439 -3.00 -3.23 3.47
N ASN A 440 -3.20 -1.92 3.65
CA ASN A 440 -2.63 -0.90 2.75
C ASN A 440 -1.10 -0.76 2.77
N PHE A 441 -0.41 -1.13 3.86
CA PHE A 441 1.01 -0.78 4.00
C PHE A 441 1.94 -1.93 4.42
N THR A 442 1.40 -2.97 5.06
CA THR A 442 2.22 -4.09 5.58
C THR A 442 2.66 -5.04 4.48
N ASN A 443 1.85 -5.19 3.42
CA ASN A 443 2.08 -6.15 2.35
C ASN A 443 3.46 -5.99 1.69
N ARG A 444 3.89 -4.75 1.45
CA ARG A 444 5.24 -4.49 0.91
C ARG A 444 6.33 -5.10 1.81
N GLN A 445 6.27 -4.84 3.11
CA GLN A 445 7.25 -5.33 4.07
C GLN A 445 7.19 -6.85 4.23
N LEU A 446 5.98 -7.44 4.19
CA LEU A 446 5.78 -8.89 4.17
C LEU A 446 6.49 -9.54 2.98
N MET A 447 6.29 -8.98 1.77
CA MET A 447 6.92 -9.48 0.55
C MET A 447 8.46 -9.36 0.60
N GLU A 448 8.98 -8.22 1.07
CA GLU A 448 10.42 -8.00 1.24
C GLU A 448 11.04 -8.98 2.25
N ASP A 449 10.39 -9.19 3.40
CA ASP A 449 10.89 -10.05 4.48
C ASP A 449 10.73 -11.55 4.18
N GLY A 450 9.77 -11.92 3.33
CA GLY A 450 9.55 -13.30 2.91
C GLY A 450 10.72 -13.92 2.14
N LYS A 451 11.62 -13.09 1.58
CA LYS A 451 12.76 -13.49 0.72
C LYS A 451 12.39 -14.50 -0.38
N LYS A 452 11.10 -14.53 -0.76
CA LYS A 452 10.59 -15.33 -1.86
C LYS A 452 10.91 -14.56 -3.14
N ASP A 453 11.39 -15.27 -4.15
CA ASP A 453 11.60 -14.64 -5.45
C ASP A 453 10.25 -14.20 -6.01
N ARG A 454 10.00 -12.89 -6.01
CA ARG A 454 8.76 -12.25 -6.47
C ARG A 454 8.39 -12.60 -7.91
N PHE A 455 9.35 -13.07 -8.71
CA PHE A 455 9.12 -13.48 -10.10
C PHE A 455 8.77 -14.97 -10.23
N SER A 456 9.06 -15.79 -9.21
CA SER A 456 8.76 -17.23 -9.19
C SER A 456 7.80 -17.70 -8.09
N ASN A 457 7.50 -16.85 -7.11
CA ASN A 457 6.61 -17.12 -6.00
C ASN A 457 5.98 -15.82 -5.47
N ALA A 458 4.83 -15.45 -6.03
CA ALA A 458 4.05 -14.30 -5.58
C ALA A 458 3.17 -14.61 -4.34
N VAL A 459 3.21 -15.84 -3.79
CA VAL A 459 2.47 -16.18 -2.57
C VAL A 459 3.33 -15.92 -1.34
N THR A 460 3.23 -14.71 -0.81
CA THR A 460 3.60 -14.46 0.59
C THR A 460 2.33 -14.41 1.41
N GLY A 461 2.06 -15.48 2.16
CA GLY A 461 0.92 -15.55 3.09
C GLY A 461 -0.13 -16.58 2.68
N HIS A 462 -1.38 -16.11 2.58
CA HIS A 462 -2.57 -16.94 2.43
C HIS A 462 -2.72 -17.54 1.02
N VAL A 463 -3.19 -18.79 0.96
CA VAL A 463 -3.46 -19.49 -0.30
C VAL A 463 -4.86 -19.08 -0.81
N ASP A 464 -5.03 -18.95 -2.13
CA ASP A 464 -6.33 -18.70 -2.78
C ASP A 464 -7.09 -17.43 -2.32
N VAL A 465 -6.40 -16.35 -1.95
CA VAL A 465 -7.03 -15.04 -1.61
C VAL A 465 -7.96 -14.50 -2.72
N ARG A 466 -7.87 -15.03 -3.95
CA ARG A 466 -8.88 -14.82 -5.00
C ARG A 466 -10.30 -15.10 -4.52
N LYS A 467 -10.53 -16.13 -3.70
CA LYS A 467 -11.87 -16.49 -3.21
C LYS A 467 -12.43 -15.44 -2.26
N MET A 468 -11.56 -14.65 -1.61
CA MET A 468 -11.97 -13.49 -0.79
C MET A 468 -12.46 -12.31 -1.64
N ILE A 469 -12.11 -12.30 -2.93
CA ILE A 469 -12.42 -11.22 -3.88
C ILE A 469 -13.57 -11.63 -4.80
N ALA A 470 -13.47 -12.82 -5.39
CA ALA A 470 -14.40 -13.42 -6.34
C ALA A 470 -14.40 -14.94 -6.11
N GLY A 471 -15.44 -15.43 -5.43
CA GLY A 471 -15.59 -16.84 -5.06
C GLY A 471 -16.33 -17.03 -3.73
N ASP A 472 -16.08 -18.16 -3.08
CA ASP A 472 -16.59 -18.43 -1.73
C ASP A 472 -15.75 -17.68 -0.68
N VAL A 473 -16.13 -16.43 -0.44
CA VAL A 473 -15.46 -15.52 0.49
C VAL A 473 -15.46 -16.09 1.92
N ILE A 474 -16.56 -16.72 2.31
CA ILE A 474 -16.72 -17.29 3.66
C ILE A 474 -15.76 -18.46 3.83
N GLY A 475 -15.79 -19.42 2.92
CA GLY A 475 -14.87 -20.55 2.95
C GLY A 475 -13.41 -20.12 2.88
N ALA A 476 -13.09 -19.05 2.14
CA ALA A 476 -11.73 -18.51 2.07
C ALA A 476 -11.22 -18.00 3.43
N TYR A 477 -12.04 -17.24 4.16
CA TYR A 477 -11.65 -16.77 5.48
C TYR A 477 -11.50 -17.93 6.47
N ILE A 478 -12.39 -18.92 6.43
CA ILE A 478 -12.28 -20.13 7.27
C ILE A 478 -10.97 -20.87 6.98
N ASP A 479 -10.64 -21.07 5.71
CA ASP A 479 -9.38 -21.71 5.30
C ASP A 479 -8.14 -20.95 5.79
N ILE A 480 -8.18 -19.62 5.72
CA ILE A 480 -7.13 -18.73 6.23
C ILE A 480 -6.98 -18.86 7.75
N ILE A 481 -8.08 -18.80 8.48
CA ILE A 481 -8.11 -18.90 9.94
C ILE A 481 -7.54 -20.25 10.38
N GLN A 482 -7.94 -21.33 9.71
CA GLN A 482 -7.47 -22.69 10.00
C GLN A 482 -5.97 -22.84 9.71
N LYS A 483 -5.53 -22.49 8.49
CA LYS A 483 -4.15 -22.74 8.04
C LYS A 483 -3.13 -21.75 8.61
N THR A 484 -3.53 -20.50 8.80
CA THR A 484 -2.61 -19.41 9.15
C THR A 484 -2.69 -18.99 10.60
N GLN A 485 -3.87 -19.01 11.21
CA GLN A 485 -4.07 -18.59 12.61
C GLN A 485 -4.31 -19.76 13.57
N GLY A 486 -4.56 -20.97 13.07
CA GLY A 486 -4.86 -22.16 13.87
C GLY A 486 -6.27 -22.17 14.48
N GLY A 487 -7.14 -21.24 14.08
CA GLY A 487 -8.52 -21.16 14.57
C GLY A 487 -9.43 -22.20 13.92
N MET A 488 -10.70 -22.27 14.37
CA MET A 488 -11.74 -23.13 13.78
C MET A 488 -11.32 -24.60 13.54
N GLY A 489 -10.59 -25.18 14.51
CA GLY A 489 -10.08 -26.56 14.46
C GLY A 489 -8.76 -26.76 13.70
N GLY A 490 -8.08 -25.67 13.31
CA GLY A 490 -6.81 -25.71 12.59
C GLY A 490 -5.57 -25.97 13.47
N ASP A 491 -5.66 -25.80 14.80
CA ASP A 491 -4.57 -26.10 15.73
C ASP A 491 -4.53 -27.61 16.06
N PRO A 492 -3.51 -28.36 15.60
CA PRO A 492 -3.43 -29.80 15.83
C PRO A 492 -3.10 -30.17 17.28
N ARG A 493 -2.87 -29.19 18.16
CA ARG A 493 -2.57 -29.40 19.59
C ARG A 493 -3.82 -29.39 20.46
N GLU A 494 -4.95 -28.96 19.90
CA GLU A 494 -6.24 -28.85 20.58
C GLU A 494 -7.18 -29.95 20.08
N ASP A 495 -7.30 -31.05 20.83
CA ASP A 495 -8.19 -32.17 20.49
C ASP A 495 -9.70 -31.83 20.65
N ALA A 496 -10.01 -30.64 21.17
CA ALA A 496 -11.34 -30.28 21.65
C ALA A 496 -12.29 -29.73 20.56
N LEU A 497 -11.79 -29.27 19.42
CA LEU A 497 -12.60 -28.62 18.38
C LEU A 497 -12.44 -29.31 17.02
N PRO A 498 -13.54 -29.82 16.41
CA PRO A 498 -13.47 -30.38 15.06
C PRO A 498 -13.21 -29.29 14.02
N LEU A 499 -12.52 -29.65 12.95
CA LEU A 499 -12.29 -28.77 11.80
C LEU A 499 -13.64 -28.36 11.17
N ILE A 500 -13.86 -27.05 11.04
CA ILE A 500 -15.06 -26.51 10.40
C ILE A 500 -15.00 -26.74 8.88
N SER A 501 -16.11 -27.18 8.28
CA SER A 501 -16.20 -27.32 6.82
C SER A 501 -16.10 -25.97 6.13
N VAL A 502 -15.23 -25.91 5.13
CA VAL A 502 -15.06 -24.75 4.24
C VAL A 502 -16.22 -24.66 3.25
N GLU A 503 -16.69 -25.79 2.74
CA GLU A 503 -17.73 -25.88 1.70
C GLU A 503 -19.16 -25.72 2.25
N SER A 504 -19.37 -26.02 3.52
CA SER A 504 -20.68 -25.96 4.19
C SER A 504 -20.52 -25.50 5.63
N PRO A 505 -20.09 -24.23 5.84
CA PRO A 505 -19.84 -23.73 7.17
C PRO A 505 -21.13 -23.55 7.98
N PRO A 506 -21.09 -23.75 9.32
CA PRO A 506 -22.19 -23.40 10.19
C PRO A 506 -22.60 -21.93 10.04
N LEU A 507 -23.89 -21.64 10.19
CA LEU A 507 -24.46 -20.31 9.96
C LEU A 507 -23.75 -19.20 10.76
N GLU A 508 -23.41 -19.47 12.03
CA GLU A 508 -22.74 -18.49 12.88
C GLU A 508 -21.31 -18.18 12.40
N ALA A 509 -20.54 -19.20 12.00
CA ALA A 509 -19.23 -18.99 11.38
C ALA A 509 -19.37 -18.18 10.08
N ALA A 510 -20.38 -18.46 9.26
CA ALA A 510 -20.64 -17.71 8.04
C ALA A 510 -20.99 -16.22 8.30
N LYS A 511 -21.76 -15.92 9.36
CA LYS A 511 -22.05 -14.53 9.76
C LYS A 511 -20.77 -13.81 10.22
N MET A 512 -19.96 -14.46 11.05
CA MET A 512 -18.68 -13.89 11.50
C MET A 512 -17.76 -13.57 10.32
N MET A 513 -17.64 -14.49 9.35
CA MET A 513 -16.81 -14.27 8.16
C MET A 513 -17.40 -13.23 7.22
N SER A 514 -18.73 -13.10 7.17
CA SER A 514 -19.40 -12.03 6.44
C SER A 514 -19.11 -10.66 7.07
N ALA A 515 -19.15 -10.55 8.39
CA ALA A 515 -18.76 -9.35 9.13
C ALA A 515 -17.28 -9.02 8.91
N LEU A 516 -16.38 -10.01 9.04
CA LEU A 516 -14.96 -9.85 8.74
C LEU A 516 -14.75 -9.33 7.31
N ASN A 517 -15.45 -9.91 6.32
CA ASN A 517 -15.39 -9.47 4.94
C ASN A 517 -15.80 -8.01 4.76
N GLU A 518 -16.85 -7.56 5.46
CA GLU A 518 -17.30 -6.17 5.42
C GLU A 518 -16.19 -5.21 5.87
N TYR A 519 -15.52 -5.53 6.98
CA TYR A 519 -14.37 -4.75 7.44
C TYR A 519 -13.20 -4.83 6.45
N VAL A 520 -12.84 -6.03 5.99
CA VAL A 520 -11.72 -6.23 5.07
C VAL A 520 -11.94 -5.45 3.76
N ARG A 521 -13.18 -5.39 3.25
CA ARG A 521 -13.57 -4.62 2.05
C ARG A 521 -13.90 -3.15 2.33
N ALA A 522 -13.78 -2.69 3.58
CA ALA A 522 -14.02 -1.29 3.90
C ALA A 522 -13.03 -0.39 3.12
N PRO A 523 -13.45 0.82 2.72
CA PRO A 523 -12.63 1.72 1.90
C PRO A 523 -11.24 2.02 2.48
N GLU A 524 -11.11 2.00 3.81
CA GLU A 524 -9.85 2.19 4.52
C GLU A 524 -8.92 0.97 4.54
N ASN A 525 -9.40 -0.23 4.16
CA ASN A 525 -8.63 -1.48 4.23
C ASN A 525 -8.28 -2.04 2.86
N LEU A 526 -9.27 -2.16 1.97
CA LEU A 526 -9.12 -2.65 0.60
C LEU A 526 -10.00 -1.80 -0.33
N PRO A 527 -9.57 -0.59 -0.69
CA PRO A 527 -10.27 0.23 -1.67
C PRO A 527 -10.18 -0.44 -3.05
N TYR A 528 -11.19 -1.26 -3.31
CA TYR A 528 -11.51 -2.02 -4.53
C TYR A 528 -10.46 -3.05 -4.97
N LEU A 529 -10.78 -4.32 -4.68
CA LEU A 529 -9.99 -5.53 -4.90
C LEU A 529 -9.64 -5.89 -6.36
N SER A 530 -9.91 -4.98 -7.31
CA SER A 530 -9.56 -5.15 -8.72
C SER A 530 -8.98 -3.88 -9.33
N THR A 531 -9.12 -2.71 -8.69
CA THR A 531 -8.57 -1.46 -9.19
C THR A 531 -8.41 -0.45 -8.06
N TRP A 532 -7.32 0.30 -8.03
CA TRP A 532 -7.07 1.33 -7.01
C TRP A 532 -7.64 2.70 -7.40
N LEU A 533 -8.55 2.72 -8.37
CA LEU A 533 -9.17 3.93 -8.90
C LEU A 533 -10.12 4.55 -7.87
N ARG A 534 -9.92 5.84 -7.56
CA ARG A 534 -10.69 6.57 -6.55
C ARG A 534 -11.12 7.96 -7.01
N LEU A 535 -12.15 8.48 -6.35
CA LEU A 535 -12.48 9.90 -6.34
C LEU A 535 -11.78 10.58 -5.16
N ASP A 536 -11.28 11.79 -5.35
CA ASP A 536 -10.66 12.61 -4.28
C ASP A 536 -11.65 13.14 -3.25
N ASP A 537 -12.91 12.90 -3.53
CA ASP A 537 -14.07 13.62 -3.06
C ASP A 537 -14.87 12.82 -2.01
N LYS A 538 -14.34 11.65 -1.64
CA LYS A 538 -14.91 10.62 -0.74
C LYS A 538 -16.20 9.97 -1.25
N LYS A 539 -16.82 10.41 -2.37
CA LYS A 539 -17.89 9.63 -2.99
C LYS A 539 -17.32 8.32 -3.49
N ARG A 540 -18.19 7.31 -3.47
CA ARG A 540 -17.88 5.99 -4.01
C ARG A 540 -18.12 5.91 -5.51
N TYR A 541 -19.15 6.61 -6.01
CA TYR A 541 -19.53 6.64 -7.41
C TYR A 541 -19.98 8.05 -7.81
N THR A 542 -19.98 8.32 -9.12
CA THR A 542 -20.55 9.55 -9.70
C THR A 542 -21.67 9.23 -10.68
N HIS A 543 -22.45 10.25 -11.04
CA HIS A 543 -23.44 10.16 -12.10
C HIS A 543 -22.79 10.52 -13.45
N PRO A 544 -23.18 9.90 -14.58
CA PRO A 544 -22.69 10.27 -15.91
C PRO A 544 -22.80 11.78 -16.23
N ASP A 545 -23.81 12.46 -15.70
CA ASP A 545 -24.01 13.92 -15.89
C ASP A 545 -22.94 14.79 -15.20
N GLU A 546 -22.17 14.24 -14.27
CA GLU A 546 -21.04 14.93 -13.63
C GLU A 546 -19.81 14.99 -14.53
N TRP A 547 -19.80 14.23 -15.63
CA TRP A 547 -18.66 14.16 -16.54
C TRP A 547 -18.85 15.05 -17.76
N VAL A 548 -17.76 15.75 -18.13
CA VAL A 548 -17.69 16.43 -19.42
C VAL A 548 -17.39 15.40 -20.50
N ASN A 549 -18.17 15.41 -21.58
CA ASN A 549 -17.95 14.56 -22.74
C ASN A 549 -16.68 15.01 -23.46
N SER A 550 -15.77 14.08 -23.76
CA SER A 550 -14.50 14.34 -24.46
C SER A 550 -14.68 15.04 -25.81
N ALA A 551 -15.82 14.87 -26.49
CA ALA A 551 -16.15 15.57 -27.73
C ALA A 551 -16.29 17.08 -27.55
N GLU A 552 -16.62 17.56 -26.35
CA GLU A 552 -16.63 19.00 -26.05
C GLU A 552 -15.23 19.61 -26.11
N CYS A 553 -14.18 18.81 -25.82
CA CYS A 553 -12.80 19.28 -25.93
C CYS A 553 -12.42 19.59 -27.39
N ALA A 554 -13.08 18.97 -28.37
CA ALA A 554 -12.77 19.12 -29.79
C ALA A 554 -12.98 20.57 -30.30
N ASP A 555 -13.88 21.34 -29.68
CA ASP A 555 -14.19 22.72 -30.07
C ASP A 555 -12.94 23.63 -30.01
N CYS A 556 -12.06 23.40 -29.05
CA CYS A 556 -10.79 24.13 -28.89
C CYS A 556 -9.56 23.29 -29.24
N HIS A 557 -9.62 21.96 -29.08
CA HIS A 557 -8.50 21.03 -29.20
C HIS A 557 -8.63 20.07 -30.38
N THR A 558 -9.14 20.53 -31.52
CA THR A 558 -9.47 19.70 -32.71
C THR A 558 -8.37 18.67 -33.03
N THR A 559 -7.14 19.13 -33.27
CA THR A 559 -6.02 18.25 -33.63
C THR A 559 -5.74 17.21 -32.55
N ILE A 560 -5.80 17.59 -31.27
CA ILE A 560 -5.54 16.65 -30.17
C ILE A 560 -6.67 15.64 -30.03
N TYR A 561 -7.92 16.08 -30.17
CA TYR A 561 -9.08 15.20 -30.14
C TYR A 561 -9.04 14.19 -31.28
N ASP A 562 -8.73 14.61 -32.51
CA ASP A 562 -8.67 13.72 -33.67
C ASP A 562 -7.56 12.67 -33.51
N GLN A 563 -6.42 13.04 -32.91
CA GLN A 563 -5.35 12.09 -32.56
C GLN A 563 -5.81 11.08 -31.49
N TRP A 564 -6.49 11.55 -30.45
CA TRP A 564 -6.96 10.72 -29.34
C TRP A 564 -8.10 9.78 -29.74
N ALA A 565 -9.10 10.27 -30.49
CA ALA A 565 -10.34 9.57 -30.78
C ALA A 565 -10.12 8.25 -31.54
N ASP A 566 -9.11 8.20 -32.42
CA ASP A 566 -8.72 7.00 -33.16
C ASP A 566 -7.56 6.21 -32.51
N SER A 567 -7.10 6.65 -31.34
CA SER A 567 -6.09 5.93 -30.56
C SER A 567 -6.67 4.72 -29.83
N ASN A 568 -5.80 3.85 -29.29
CA ASN A 568 -6.27 2.75 -28.43
C ASN A 568 -6.84 3.24 -27.08
N HIS A 569 -6.56 4.48 -26.69
CA HIS A 569 -7.02 5.09 -25.43
C HIS A 569 -8.41 5.73 -25.61
N GLY A 570 -8.58 6.49 -26.70
CA GLY A 570 -9.87 7.06 -27.09
C GLY A 570 -10.82 6.06 -27.75
N MET A 571 -10.30 4.90 -28.17
CA MET A 571 -11.13 3.77 -28.58
C MET A 571 -12.15 3.44 -27.49
N ASN A 572 -13.43 3.38 -27.87
CA ASN A 572 -14.42 2.63 -27.10
C ASN A 572 -13.92 1.19 -26.99
N MET A 573 -13.46 0.76 -25.81
CA MET A 573 -12.94 -0.59 -25.53
C MET A 573 -13.94 -1.72 -25.80
N ASP A 574 -15.12 -1.37 -26.30
CA ASP A 574 -16.15 -2.22 -26.89
C ASP A 574 -15.74 -2.89 -28.23
N HIS A 575 -14.47 -3.27 -28.39
CA HIS A 575 -14.01 -4.03 -29.54
C HIS A 575 -14.04 -5.55 -29.25
N PRO A 576 -14.24 -6.40 -30.28
CA PRO A 576 -14.60 -7.81 -30.05
C PRO A 576 -13.50 -8.61 -29.33
N TYR A 577 -12.22 -8.26 -29.49
CA TYR A 577 -11.14 -8.94 -28.77
C TYR A 577 -11.15 -8.64 -27.26
N TYR A 578 -11.48 -7.41 -26.86
CA TYR A 578 -11.59 -7.06 -25.44
C TYR A 578 -12.87 -7.63 -24.85
N ARG A 579 -14.02 -7.45 -25.53
CA ARG A 579 -15.29 -8.07 -25.11
C ARG A 579 -15.15 -9.58 -24.92
N PHE A 580 -14.55 -10.28 -25.89
CA PHE A 580 -14.30 -11.71 -25.79
C PHE A 580 -13.51 -12.05 -24.53
N GLN A 581 -12.45 -11.29 -24.25
CA GLN A 581 -11.57 -11.53 -23.12
C GLN A 581 -12.24 -11.22 -21.78
N GLU A 582 -12.99 -10.12 -21.70
CA GLU A 582 -13.77 -9.71 -20.54
C GLU A 582 -14.88 -10.74 -20.26
N ASP A 583 -15.60 -11.18 -21.29
CA ASP A 583 -16.68 -12.18 -21.19
C ASP A 583 -16.14 -13.54 -20.73
N VAL A 584 -15.01 -14.00 -21.27
CA VAL A 584 -14.36 -15.22 -20.79
C VAL A 584 -13.96 -15.09 -19.33
N ALA A 585 -13.51 -13.91 -18.89
CA ALA A 585 -13.18 -13.66 -17.50
C ALA A 585 -14.42 -13.68 -16.61
N ALA A 586 -15.46 -12.93 -16.97
CA ALA A 586 -16.72 -12.83 -16.25
C ALA A 586 -17.43 -14.20 -16.13
N GLN A 587 -17.48 -14.98 -17.21
CA GLN A 587 -18.04 -16.33 -17.19
C GLN A 587 -17.30 -17.27 -16.23
N SER A 588 -15.99 -17.04 -16.03
CA SER A 588 -15.16 -17.92 -15.20
C SER A 588 -15.00 -17.46 -13.76
N GLU A 589 -15.06 -16.14 -13.48
CA GLU A 589 -14.79 -15.56 -12.17
C GLU A 589 -16.00 -14.81 -11.56
N GLY A 590 -17.07 -14.56 -12.33
CA GLY A 590 -18.24 -13.75 -11.93
C GLY A 590 -18.29 -12.39 -12.62
N GLU A 591 -19.48 -11.80 -12.71
CA GLU A 591 -19.72 -10.52 -13.41
C GLU A 591 -18.97 -9.33 -12.77
N GLU A 592 -18.74 -9.37 -11.46
CA GLU A 592 -17.98 -8.35 -10.73
C GLU A 592 -16.51 -8.29 -11.15
N PHE A 593 -15.97 -9.36 -11.74
CA PHE A 593 -14.58 -9.43 -12.19
C PHE A 593 -14.28 -8.42 -13.31
N ARG A 594 -15.30 -7.99 -14.05
CA ARG A 594 -15.16 -6.99 -15.12
C ARG A 594 -14.52 -5.69 -14.63
N VAL A 595 -14.69 -5.34 -13.36
CA VAL A 595 -14.07 -4.14 -12.77
C VAL A 595 -12.54 -4.19 -12.84
N LEU A 596 -11.93 -5.38 -12.80
CA LEU A 596 -10.48 -5.54 -13.00
C LEU A 596 -10.04 -5.04 -14.37
N CYS A 597 -10.77 -5.46 -15.40
CA CYS A 597 -10.48 -5.09 -16.78
C CYS A 597 -10.84 -3.63 -17.01
N ARG A 598 -11.98 -3.18 -16.51
CA ARG A 598 -12.51 -1.83 -16.76
C ARG A 598 -11.75 -0.74 -16.02
N GLY A 599 -11.06 -1.03 -14.92
CA GLY A 599 -10.22 -0.04 -14.23
C GLY A 599 -9.29 0.69 -15.20
N CYS A 600 -8.50 -0.06 -15.98
CA CYS A 600 -7.56 0.53 -16.94
C CYS A 600 -8.22 0.89 -18.29
N HIS A 601 -9.23 0.11 -18.70
CA HIS A 601 -9.76 0.17 -20.07
C HIS A 601 -11.01 1.04 -20.20
N ALA A 602 -11.91 1.05 -19.22
CA ALA A 602 -13.13 1.86 -19.22
C ALA A 602 -13.37 2.48 -17.82
N PRO A 603 -12.42 3.29 -17.31
CA PRO A 603 -12.42 3.75 -15.92
C PRO A 603 -13.66 4.54 -15.53
N GLN A 604 -14.22 5.32 -16.46
CA GLN A 604 -15.42 6.10 -16.20
C GLN A 604 -16.63 5.20 -15.91
N MET A 605 -16.74 4.04 -16.57
CA MET A 605 -17.78 3.06 -16.24
C MET A 605 -17.63 2.53 -14.81
N VAL A 606 -16.40 2.31 -14.35
CA VAL A 606 -16.15 1.87 -12.96
C VAL A 606 -16.61 2.94 -11.96
N ILE A 607 -16.21 4.20 -12.17
CA ILE A 607 -16.56 5.30 -11.27
C ILE A 607 -18.06 5.62 -11.33
N ASN A 608 -18.72 5.43 -12.47
CA ASN A 608 -20.18 5.60 -12.59
C ASN A 608 -20.99 4.42 -12.07
N ASN A 609 -20.33 3.35 -11.58
CA ASN A 609 -20.97 2.07 -11.26
C ASN A 609 -21.78 1.48 -12.44
N ASP A 610 -21.31 1.70 -13.67
CA ASP A 610 -21.94 1.19 -14.88
C ASP A 610 -21.51 -0.25 -15.13
N THR A 611 -22.37 -1.18 -14.69
CA THR A 611 -22.15 -2.62 -14.79
C THR A 611 -22.67 -3.22 -16.10
N LYS A 612 -23.22 -2.39 -17.01
CA LYS A 612 -23.78 -2.90 -18.26
C LYS A 612 -22.71 -3.64 -19.07
N ALA A 613 -23.16 -4.67 -19.80
CA ALA A 613 -22.32 -5.28 -20.83
C ALA A 613 -21.95 -4.23 -21.87
N LEU A 614 -20.72 -4.32 -22.38
CA LEU A 614 -20.29 -3.56 -23.54
C LEU A 614 -21.13 -4.05 -24.73
N SER A 615 -22.21 -3.34 -25.01
CA SER A 615 -23.14 -3.62 -26.09
C SER A 615 -23.79 -2.30 -26.53
N GLY A 616 -24.03 -2.16 -27.83
CA GLY A 616 -24.77 -1.03 -28.40
C GLY A 616 -24.06 0.34 -28.42
N PHE A 617 -22.75 0.43 -28.17
CA PHE A 617 -22.00 1.70 -28.22
C PHE A 617 -20.51 1.45 -28.51
N GLY A 618 -20.06 1.73 -29.74
CA GLY A 618 -18.69 1.48 -30.18
C GLY A 618 -18.61 0.37 -31.23
N ASP A 619 -17.96 0.71 -32.33
CA ASP A 619 -17.59 -0.18 -33.43
C ASP A 619 -16.05 -0.14 -33.55
N MET A 620 -15.41 -1.29 -33.79
CA MET A 620 -13.97 -1.32 -34.07
C MET A 620 -13.59 -0.52 -35.32
N TYR A 621 -14.55 -0.25 -36.22
CA TYR A 621 -14.40 0.61 -37.39
C TYR A 621 -14.81 2.07 -37.18
N SER A 622 -15.42 2.43 -36.04
CA SER A 622 -15.83 3.81 -35.74
C SER A 622 -14.62 4.74 -35.76
N LYS A 623 -14.75 5.92 -36.39
CA LYS A 623 -13.66 6.88 -36.62
C LYS A 623 -13.97 8.24 -36.02
N GLY A 624 -12.96 8.93 -35.52
CA GLY A 624 -13.06 10.31 -35.05
C GLY A 624 -14.07 10.52 -33.90
N GLY A 625 -14.36 9.46 -33.14
CA GLY A 625 -15.25 9.48 -31.98
C GLY A 625 -16.67 9.93 -32.30
N GLN A 626 -17.25 9.48 -33.43
CA GLN A 626 -18.61 9.90 -33.84
C GLN A 626 -19.66 9.67 -32.75
N ASP A 627 -19.63 8.53 -32.07
CA ASP A 627 -20.60 8.22 -31.02
C ASP A 627 -20.59 9.27 -29.89
N LEU A 628 -19.40 9.78 -29.53
CA LEU A 628 -19.24 10.84 -28.53
C LEU A 628 -19.71 12.19 -29.05
N LYS A 629 -19.40 12.50 -30.32
CA LYS A 629 -19.89 13.72 -31.01
C LYS A 629 -21.41 13.74 -31.13
N GLU A 630 -22.02 12.61 -31.49
CA GLU A 630 -23.47 12.46 -31.57
C GLU A 630 -24.12 12.58 -30.19
N ALA A 631 -23.56 11.95 -29.15
CA ALA A 631 -24.06 12.09 -27.79
C ALA A 631 -24.00 13.55 -27.34
N PHE A 632 -22.88 14.23 -27.57
CA PHE A 632 -22.68 15.64 -27.25
C PHE A 632 -23.66 16.55 -27.99
N ALA A 633 -23.83 16.36 -29.30
CA ALA A 633 -24.75 17.16 -30.12
C ALA A 633 -26.22 17.05 -29.65
N HIS A 634 -26.59 15.91 -29.04
CA HIS A 634 -27.92 15.69 -28.47
C HIS A 634 -28.00 16.00 -26.96
N GLY A 635 -26.93 16.52 -26.34
CA GLY A 635 -26.88 16.82 -24.91
C GLY A 635 -27.02 15.59 -24.01
N LYS A 636 -26.59 14.41 -24.48
CA LYS A 636 -26.62 13.14 -23.75
C LYS A 636 -25.31 12.91 -23.01
N SER A 637 -25.41 12.66 -21.72
CA SER A 637 -24.27 12.22 -20.90
C SER A 637 -23.92 10.76 -21.19
N VAL A 638 -22.64 10.43 -21.14
CA VAL A 638 -22.12 9.09 -21.47
C VAL A 638 -21.08 8.64 -20.45
N SER A 639 -21.11 7.35 -20.09
CA SER A 639 -19.95 6.68 -19.50
C SER A 639 -19.03 6.29 -20.66
N GLU A 640 -17.95 7.04 -20.89
CA GLU A 640 -17.02 6.75 -21.98
C GLU A 640 -16.38 5.38 -21.77
N ARG A 641 -16.33 4.59 -22.84
CA ARG A 641 -15.86 3.20 -22.84
C ARG A 641 -14.36 3.09 -23.11
N GLY A 642 -13.61 4.19 -22.98
CA GLY A 642 -12.16 4.27 -23.11
C GLY A 642 -11.59 5.13 -21.98
N THR A 643 -10.32 5.54 -22.10
CA THR A 643 -9.74 6.55 -21.20
C THR A 643 -10.01 7.94 -21.77
N GLY A 644 -11.09 8.56 -21.28
CA GLY A 644 -11.57 9.88 -21.68
C GLY A 644 -10.61 11.02 -21.39
N CYS A 645 -10.77 12.14 -22.10
CA CYS A 645 -10.00 13.37 -21.90
C CYS A 645 -10.04 13.81 -20.44
N VAL A 646 -11.24 13.93 -19.87
CA VAL A 646 -11.45 14.39 -18.49
C VAL A 646 -10.81 13.44 -17.49
N PHE A 647 -10.98 12.13 -17.69
CA PHE A 647 -10.38 11.11 -16.82
C PHE A 647 -8.87 11.30 -16.71
N CYS A 648 -8.16 11.35 -17.83
CA CYS A 648 -6.72 11.54 -17.85
C CYS A 648 -6.31 12.94 -17.36
N HIS A 649 -7.05 13.97 -17.73
CA HIS A 649 -6.71 15.36 -17.40
C HIS A 649 -7.11 15.79 -15.99
N ARG A 650 -7.75 14.91 -15.21
CA ARG A 650 -8.15 15.18 -13.83
C ARG A 650 -7.59 14.21 -12.81
N VAL A 651 -6.53 13.47 -13.18
CA VAL A 651 -5.80 12.65 -12.22
C VAL A 651 -4.99 13.55 -11.28
N THR A 652 -5.33 13.51 -10.00
CA THR A 652 -4.68 14.33 -8.96
C THR A 652 -3.53 13.62 -8.26
N LYS A 653 -3.49 12.28 -8.31
CA LYS A 653 -2.47 11.50 -7.62
C LYS A 653 -2.30 10.12 -8.26
N ALA A 654 -1.06 9.67 -8.38
CA ALA A 654 -0.73 8.24 -8.47
C ALA A 654 -0.47 7.71 -7.06
N GLU A 655 -1.15 6.63 -6.68
CA GLU A 655 -1.06 6.04 -5.35
C GLU A 655 0.24 5.27 -5.16
N ASN A 656 0.78 4.68 -6.24
CA ASN A 656 1.98 3.83 -6.22
C ASN A 656 1.92 2.75 -5.13
N ALA A 657 0.72 2.21 -4.92
CA ALA A 657 0.40 1.28 -3.83
C ALA A 657 0.49 -0.19 -4.30
N GLY A 658 0.62 -0.42 -5.61
CA GLY A 658 0.60 -1.73 -6.23
C GLY A 658 -0.82 -2.22 -6.48
N GLY A 659 -1.16 -2.41 -7.76
CA GLY A 659 -2.49 -2.83 -8.23
C GLY A 659 -2.90 -2.08 -9.50
N ASN A 660 -4.07 -2.39 -10.03
CA ASN A 660 -4.48 -1.89 -11.35
C ASN A 660 -5.15 -0.51 -11.25
N THR A 661 -4.78 0.44 -12.10
CA THR A 661 -5.30 1.82 -12.10
C THR A 661 -5.14 2.51 -10.75
N ASP A 662 -3.92 2.49 -10.19
CA ASP A 662 -3.65 3.05 -8.86
C ASP A 662 -3.51 4.56 -8.84
N MET A 663 -4.66 5.23 -9.02
CA MET A 663 -4.76 6.67 -9.12
C MET A 663 -6.02 7.23 -8.47
N THR A 664 -5.95 8.52 -8.13
CA THR A 664 -7.09 9.31 -7.68
C THR A 664 -7.45 10.36 -8.73
N VAL A 665 -8.73 10.49 -9.02
CA VAL A 665 -9.31 11.42 -10.00
C VAL A 665 -10.20 12.44 -9.29
N ASN A 666 -10.13 13.70 -9.70
CA ASN A 666 -11.03 14.74 -9.21
C ASN A 666 -11.99 15.19 -10.31
N ILE A 667 -13.28 14.90 -10.19
CA ILE A 667 -14.27 15.38 -11.17
C ILE A 667 -15.13 16.54 -10.67
N LYS A 668 -14.84 17.08 -9.48
CA LYS A 668 -15.54 18.25 -8.91
C LYS A 668 -14.65 19.48 -8.80
N ASP A 669 -15.25 20.61 -8.47
CA ASP A 669 -14.55 21.84 -8.05
C ASP A 669 -13.50 22.34 -9.07
N ARG A 670 -13.84 22.30 -10.37
CA ARG A 670 -13.07 23.01 -11.40
C ARG A 670 -13.27 24.51 -11.23
N GLU A 671 -12.20 25.29 -11.37
CA GLU A 671 -12.39 26.74 -11.54
C GLU A 671 -13.05 26.99 -12.89
N SER A 672 -14.30 27.47 -12.88
CA SER A 672 -15.06 27.75 -14.09
C SER A 672 -14.99 29.21 -14.53
N TYR A 673 -15.25 29.42 -15.82
CA TYR A 673 -15.40 30.74 -16.45
C TYR A 673 -16.86 31.17 -16.41
N VAL A 674 -17.10 32.48 -16.51
CA VAL A 674 -18.46 33.01 -16.50
C VAL A 674 -19.21 32.46 -17.71
N PHE A 675 -20.35 31.82 -17.46
CA PHE A 675 -21.21 31.14 -18.44
C PHE A 675 -20.67 29.83 -19.02
N GLU A 676 -19.69 29.19 -18.39
CA GLU A 676 -19.16 27.92 -18.88
C GLU A 676 -20.19 26.79 -18.95
N ASP A 677 -21.16 26.76 -18.04
CA ASP A 677 -22.25 25.77 -18.05
C ASP A 677 -23.53 26.28 -18.75
N ALA A 678 -23.46 27.42 -19.46
CA ALA A 678 -24.62 28.00 -20.11
C ALA A 678 -25.02 27.21 -21.37
N LYS A 679 -26.29 26.79 -21.44
CA LYS A 679 -26.86 26.09 -22.61
C LYS A 679 -27.12 27.00 -23.81
N ASN A 680 -27.06 28.32 -23.63
CA ASN A 680 -27.28 29.30 -24.69
C ASN A 680 -25.99 29.49 -25.50
N SER A 681 -26.06 29.32 -26.82
CA SER A 681 -24.90 29.37 -27.72
C SER A 681 -24.11 30.68 -27.66
N MET A 682 -24.77 31.83 -27.44
CA MET A 682 -24.08 33.13 -27.32
C MET A 682 -23.30 33.23 -26.01
N LEU A 683 -23.87 32.75 -24.90
CA LEU A 683 -23.20 32.73 -23.61
C LEU A 683 -22.05 31.71 -23.58
N LYS A 684 -22.24 30.55 -24.24
CA LYS A 684 -21.20 29.54 -24.42
C LYS A 684 -20.01 30.10 -25.21
N TRP A 685 -20.27 30.76 -26.35
CA TRP A 685 -19.26 31.46 -27.14
C TRP A 685 -18.48 32.49 -26.31
N LEU A 686 -19.17 33.25 -25.45
CA LEU A 686 -18.51 34.23 -24.57
C LEU A 686 -17.60 33.54 -23.54
N SER A 687 -18.00 32.39 -23.01
CA SER A 687 -17.16 31.59 -22.12
C SER A 687 -15.92 31.05 -22.85
N GLU A 688 -16.07 30.51 -24.05
CA GLU A 688 -14.97 30.02 -24.90
C GLU A 688 -13.93 31.12 -25.20
N LYS A 689 -14.38 32.35 -25.46
CA LYS A 689 -13.48 33.50 -25.64
C LYS A 689 -12.76 33.88 -24.35
N GLN A 690 -13.40 33.76 -23.19
CA GLN A 690 -12.74 33.99 -21.90
C GLN A 690 -11.66 32.93 -21.62
N ILE A 691 -11.94 31.65 -21.90
CA ILE A 691 -10.97 30.55 -21.74
C ILE A 691 -9.72 30.82 -22.58
N ASN A 692 -9.90 31.18 -23.85
CA ASN A 692 -8.78 31.46 -24.76
C ASN A 692 -7.99 32.72 -24.35
N ALA A 693 -8.65 33.75 -23.83
CA ALA A 693 -7.99 34.99 -23.40
C ALA A 693 -7.22 34.84 -22.07
N LEU A 694 -7.68 33.98 -21.16
CA LEU A 694 -7.12 33.79 -19.82
C LEU A 694 -6.95 32.29 -19.47
N PRO A 695 -6.09 31.53 -20.17
CA PRO A 695 -6.08 30.06 -20.10
C PRO A 695 -5.49 29.47 -18.81
N ALA A 696 -4.97 30.30 -17.90
CA ALA A 696 -4.27 29.84 -16.70
C ALA A 696 -5.16 28.97 -15.78
N LYS A 697 -6.43 29.37 -15.58
CA LYS A 697 -7.39 28.62 -14.74
C LYS A 697 -7.77 27.29 -15.37
N HIS A 698 -8.03 27.30 -16.67
CA HIS A 698 -8.28 26.09 -17.45
C HIS A 698 -7.08 25.11 -17.34
N LYS A 699 -5.85 25.60 -17.55
CA LYS A 699 -4.64 24.77 -17.42
C LYS A 699 -4.49 24.20 -16.01
N ALA A 700 -4.68 25.00 -14.97
CA ALA A 700 -4.60 24.54 -13.58
C ALA A 700 -5.67 23.50 -13.25
N SER A 701 -6.87 23.62 -13.84
CA SER A 701 -7.95 22.68 -13.65
C SER A 701 -7.72 21.34 -14.36
N TYR A 702 -6.96 21.30 -15.47
CA TYR A 702 -6.80 20.06 -16.26
C TYR A 702 -5.35 19.54 -16.31
N SER A 703 -4.49 20.02 -15.43
CA SER A 703 -3.07 19.65 -15.40
C SER A 703 -2.59 19.38 -13.98
N ASN A 704 -1.98 18.21 -13.80
CA ASN A 704 -1.22 17.90 -12.60
C ASN A 704 0.29 18.03 -12.88
N PRO A 705 0.94 19.12 -12.45
CA PRO A 705 2.34 19.37 -12.78
C PRO A 705 3.29 18.32 -12.19
N ASP A 706 2.96 17.76 -11.03
CA ASP A 706 3.80 16.79 -10.31
C ASP A 706 3.74 15.40 -10.96
N LEU A 707 2.65 15.10 -11.65
CA LEU A 707 2.39 13.77 -12.21
C LEU A 707 2.61 13.69 -13.73
N TYR A 708 2.22 14.71 -14.49
CA TYR A 708 2.15 14.63 -15.97
C TYR A 708 3.52 14.64 -16.66
N GLN A 709 4.62 14.78 -15.93
CA GLN A 709 5.97 14.59 -16.47
C GLN A 709 6.60 13.26 -16.02
N SER A 710 5.90 12.50 -15.17
CA SER A 710 6.43 11.28 -14.57
C SER A 710 5.94 10.05 -15.31
N SER A 711 6.85 9.12 -15.60
CA SER A 711 6.50 7.77 -16.07
C SER A 711 5.61 7.01 -15.07
N LEU A 712 5.63 7.40 -13.77
CA LEU A 712 4.74 6.86 -12.75
C LEU A 712 3.27 7.07 -13.10
N TYR A 713 2.94 8.15 -13.82
CA TYR A 713 1.58 8.39 -14.28
C TYR A 713 1.07 7.23 -15.15
N CYS A 714 1.90 6.77 -16.09
CA CYS A 714 1.57 5.68 -17.00
C CYS A 714 1.60 4.32 -16.28
N ALA A 715 2.47 4.17 -15.29
CA ALA A 715 2.63 2.95 -14.51
C ALA A 715 1.32 2.50 -13.84
N THR A 716 0.45 3.46 -13.52
CA THR A 716 -0.84 3.18 -12.87
C THR A 716 -1.72 2.20 -13.65
N CYS A 717 -1.68 2.22 -14.99
CA CYS A 717 -2.41 1.29 -15.85
C CYS A 717 -1.49 0.28 -16.56
N HIS A 718 -0.23 0.65 -16.81
CA HIS A 718 0.73 -0.17 -17.55
C HIS A 718 1.56 -1.12 -16.67
N ASN A 719 1.33 -1.13 -15.35
CA ASN A 719 1.82 -2.11 -14.42
C ASN A 719 0.66 -3.01 -13.94
N GLU A 720 0.41 -4.12 -14.64
CA GLU A 720 -0.81 -4.93 -14.44
C GLU A 720 -0.57 -6.09 -13.47
N PHE A 721 -1.42 -6.20 -12.46
CA PHE A 721 -1.37 -7.23 -11.42
C PHE A 721 -2.57 -8.18 -11.51
N THR A 722 -2.33 -9.45 -11.20
CA THR A 722 -3.41 -10.43 -11.01
C THR A 722 -4.11 -10.26 -9.68
N THR A 723 -5.43 -10.44 -9.68
CA THR A 723 -6.22 -10.65 -8.47
C THR A 723 -5.78 -11.93 -7.78
N GLY A 724 -5.47 -11.88 -6.49
CA GLY A 724 -4.96 -13.04 -5.76
C GLY A 724 -3.55 -12.80 -5.25
N GLN A 725 -2.57 -13.47 -5.86
CA GLN A 725 -1.16 -13.40 -5.44
C GLN A 725 -0.52 -12.03 -5.69
N GLY A 726 -1.20 -11.10 -6.36
CA GLY A 726 -0.61 -9.83 -6.78
C GLY A 726 0.54 -10.02 -7.76
N ALA A 727 0.55 -11.11 -8.52
CA ALA A 727 1.61 -11.39 -9.48
C ALA A 727 1.51 -10.39 -10.64
N ASN A 728 2.63 -9.77 -10.97
CA ASN A 728 2.72 -8.78 -12.04
C ASN A 728 2.72 -9.48 -13.41
N VAL A 729 1.63 -9.28 -14.16
CA VAL A 729 1.41 -9.80 -15.51
C VAL A 729 2.13 -8.95 -16.55
N ASN A 730 2.14 -7.63 -16.35
CA ASN A 730 2.76 -6.67 -17.26
C ASN A 730 3.55 -5.62 -16.48
N ASP A 731 4.89 -5.67 -16.53
CA ASP A 731 5.79 -4.84 -15.73
C ASP A 731 6.55 -3.83 -16.59
N ASN A 732 5.88 -3.17 -17.54
CA ASN A 732 6.57 -2.25 -18.46
C ASN A 732 7.28 -1.11 -17.71
N PHE A 733 6.73 -0.68 -16.57
CA PHE A 733 7.35 0.36 -15.75
C PHE A 733 8.59 -0.16 -15.01
N GLY A 734 8.56 -1.37 -14.43
CA GLY A 734 9.75 -1.98 -13.83
C GLY A 734 10.84 -2.27 -14.86
N GLU A 735 10.45 -2.71 -16.06
CA GLU A 735 11.35 -2.89 -17.21
C GLU A 735 11.99 -1.54 -17.61
N TRP A 736 11.21 -0.45 -17.64
CA TRP A 736 11.73 0.90 -17.88
C TRP A 736 12.66 1.40 -16.79
N LEU A 737 12.31 1.19 -15.52
CA LEU A 737 13.17 1.55 -14.39
C LEU A 737 14.55 0.88 -14.47
N ALA A 738 14.60 -0.35 -14.98
CA ALA A 738 15.83 -1.12 -15.18
C ALA A 738 16.55 -0.81 -16.51
N SER A 739 15.92 -0.05 -17.41
CA SER A 739 16.43 0.22 -18.74
C SER A 739 17.47 1.36 -18.76
N PRO A 740 18.29 1.45 -19.83
CA PRO A 740 19.15 2.60 -20.07
C PRO A 740 18.40 3.94 -20.25
N PHE A 741 17.08 3.91 -20.47
CA PHE A 741 16.25 5.09 -20.71
C PHE A 741 15.78 5.75 -19.41
N ASN A 742 15.86 5.05 -18.27
CA ASN A 742 15.69 5.66 -16.94
C ASN A 742 17.06 6.09 -16.40
N ALA A 743 17.50 7.27 -16.83
CA ALA A 743 18.81 7.83 -16.50
C ALA A 743 18.65 9.23 -15.90
N PRO A 744 18.04 9.38 -14.71
CA PRO A 744 17.65 10.69 -14.16
C PRO A 744 18.82 11.70 -14.05
N ASP A 745 20.06 11.21 -13.94
CA ASP A 745 21.27 12.02 -13.87
C ASP A 745 21.83 12.46 -15.24
N ASP A 746 21.31 11.93 -16.35
CA ASP A 746 21.72 12.26 -17.72
C ASP A 746 20.48 12.61 -18.58
N PRO A 747 20.10 13.89 -18.68
CA PRO A 747 18.91 14.32 -19.42
C PRO A 747 18.89 13.96 -20.90
N LYS A 748 20.04 13.64 -21.51
CA LYS A 748 20.08 13.18 -22.91
C LYS A 748 19.64 11.72 -23.04
N LYS A 749 19.93 10.91 -22.03
CA LYS A 749 19.56 9.48 -21.99
C LYS A 749 18.23 9.24 -21.31
N ASN A 750 17.84 10.11 -20.37
CA ASN A 750 16.57 9.98 -19.67
C ASN A 750 15.39 10.25 -20.61
N LYS A 751 14.62 9.21 -20.94
CA LYS A 751 13.40 9.30 -21.75
C LYS A 751 12.24 8.73 -20.98
N THR A 752 11.24 9.56 -20.71
CA THR A 752 10.02 9.13 -20.05
C THR A 752 9.08 8.41 -21.01
N CYS A 753 8.04 7.74 -20.50
CA CYS A 753 6.99 7.16 -21.34
C CYS A 753 6.38 8.20 -22.30
N ILE A 754 6.23 9.44 -21.84
CA ILE A 754 5.65 10.55 -22.60
C ILE A 754 6.58 11.03 -23.71
N ASP A 755 7.90 10.97 -23.50
CA ASP A 755 8.87 11.36 -24.53
C ASP A 755 8.85 10.41 -25.72
N CYS A 756 8.56 9.13 -25.51
CA CYS A 756 8.50 8.13 -26.59
C CYS A 756 7.08 7.95 -27.17
N HIS A 757 6.03 7.92 -26.33
CA HIS A 757 4.68 7.55 -26.78
C HIS A 757 3.75 8.75 -27.08
N MET A 758 4.13 9.95 -26.64
CA MET A 758 3.41 11.20 -26.94
C MET A 758 4.26 12.17 -27.78
N THR A 759 5.10 11.61 -28.66
CA THR A 759 5.90 12.35 -29.64
C THR A 759 5.17 12.49 -30.98
N GLN A 760 5.49 13.54 -31.75
CA GLN A 760 5.05 13.64 -33.15
C GLN A 760 5.98 12.84 -34.07
N ASP A 761 7.27 12.74 -33.75
CA ASP A 761 8.24 11.95 -34.49
C ASP A 761 8.54 10.66 -33.73
N VAL A 762 7.97 9.56 -34.20
CA VAL A 762 8.13 8.22 -33.60
C VAL A 762 9.39 7.51 -34.07
N THR A 763 10.15 8.12 -34.98
CA THR A 763 11.42 7.59 -35.48
C THR A 763 12.63 8.24 -34.84
N ASP A 764 12.49 9.47 -34.33
CA ASP A 764 13.51 10.21 -33.59
C ASP A 764 12.91 10.89 -32.34
N PHE A 765 13.14 10.31 -31.16
CA PHE A 765 12.63 10.83 -29.88
C PHE A 765 13.37 12.09 -29.38
N ASP A 766 14.46 12.51 -30.03
CA ASP A 766 15.13 13.78 -29.77
C ASP A 766 14.57 14.92 -30.64
N ASN A 767 13.88 14.59 -31.73
CA ASN A 767 13.26 15.57 -32.61
C ASN A 767 11.97 16.16 -32.01
N ARG A 768 12.10 17.36 -31.43
CA ARG A 768 10.97 18.10 -30.85
C ARG A 768 10.22 18.87 -31.94
N VAL A 769 9.04 18.37 -32.30
CA VAL A 769 8.18 19.01 -33.31
C VAL A 769 7.28 20.06 -32.66
N GLY A 770 7.39 21.29 -33.13
CA GLY A 770 6.54 22.39 -32.67
C GLY A 770 5.11 22.33 -33.21
N GLY A 771 4.17 22.94 -32.50
CA GLY A 771 2.77 22.98 -32.91
C GLY A 771 1.85 23.64 -31.88
N GLN A 772 0.58 23.82 -32.22
CA GLN A 772 -0.43 24.39 -31.33
C GLN A 772 -1.28 23.29 -30.72
N SER A 773 -1.55 23.38 -29.41
CA SER A 773 -2.45 22.45 -28.74
C SER A 773 -3.92 22.85 -28.79
N THR A 774 -4.20 24.12 -29.12
CA THR A 774 -5.55 24.66 -29.32
C THR A 774 -5.61 25.43 -30.63
N ASN A 775 -6.79 25.53 -31.24
CA ASN A 775 -7.00 26.16 -32.56
C ASN A 775 -6.42 27.59 -32.65
N ASP A 776 -6.55 28.39 -31.58
CA ASP A 776 -6.07 29.78 -31.51
C ASP A 776 -4.93 29.98 -30.47
N GLY A 777 -4.30 28.90 -30.02
CA GLY A 777 -3.30 28.94 -28.93
C GLY A 777 -1.90 29.34 -29.35
N PRO A 778 -1.00 29.57 -28.38
CA PRO A 778 0.42 29.79 -28.68
C PRO A 778 1.07 28.54 -29.28
N VAL A 779 2.00 28.74 -30.20
CA VAL A 779 2.85 27.67 -30.75
C VAL A 779 3.81 27.19 -29.66
N LYS A 780 3.78 25.90 -29.36
CA LYS A 780 4.71 25.22 -28.47
C LYS A 780 5.90 24.71 -29.27
N SER A 781 7.09 24.73 -28.67
CA SER A 781 8.30 24.16 -29.28
C SER A 781 8.31 22.63 -29.32
N ASN A 782 7.45 21.98 -28.51
CA ASN A 782 7.26 20.54 -28.52
C ASN A 782 5.78 20.22 -28.25
N LEU A 783 5.03 19.88 -29.30
CA LEU A 783 3.61 19.51 -29.17
C LEU A 783 3.50 18.02 -28.84
N ARG A 784 2.96 17.70 -27.67
CA ARG A 784 2.73 16.30 -27.28
C ARG A 784 1.57 15.70 -28.09
N SER A 785 1.85 14.60 -28.80
CA SER A 785 0.86 13.86 -29.59
C SER A 785 -0.05 13.05 -28.68
N HIS A 786 -1.34 12.96 -29.02
CA HIS A 786 -2.31 12.09 -28.35
C HIS A 786 -2.68 10.87 -29.18
N HIS A 787 -1.90 10.56 -30.23
CA HIS A 787 -1.98 9.25 -30.87
C HIS A 787 -1.63 8.13 -29.88
N LEU A 788 -0.78 8.41 -28.87
CA LEU A 788 -0.42 7.45 -27.81
C LEU A 788 0.11 6.15 -28.45
N VAL A 789 1.07 6.33 -29.35
CA VAL A 789 1.47 5.32 -30.35
C VAL A 789 2.08 4.11 -29.65
N GLY A 790 1.68 2.91 -30.06
CA GLY A 790 2.26 1.66 -29.58
C GLY A 790 2.26 0.59 -30.66
N GLY A 791 2.46 -0.67 -30.29
CA GLY A 791 2.57 -1.78 -31.25
C GLY A 791 1.26 -2.23 -31.91
N ASN A 792 0.11 -1.66 -31.57
CA ASN A 792 -1.18 -2.10 -32.10
C ASN A 792 -1.58 -1.32 -33.36
N TYR A 793 -0.92 -1.61 -34.48
CA TYR A 793 -1.24 -1.04 -35.80
C TYR A 793 -2.59 -1.52 -36.36
N TYR A 794 -3.16 -2.60 -35.81
CA TYR A 794 -4.32 -3.27 -36.38
C TYR A 794 -5.61 -2.50 -36.11
N PHE A 795 -5.94 -2.21 -34.86
CA PHE A 795 -7.15 -1.41 -34.57
C PHE A 795 -6.98 0.05 -34.97
N THR A 796 -5.82 0.64 -34.67
CA THR A 796 -5.56 2.04 -35.07
C THR A 796 -5.62 2.18 -36.58
N GLY A 797 -5.13 1.19 -37.34
CA GLY A 797 -5.17 1.22 -38.80
C GLY A 797 -6.50 0.93 -39.46
N MET A 798 -7.46 0.32 -38.76
CA MET A 798 -8.85 0.26 -39.25
C MET A 798 -9.49 1.65 -39.28
N ARG A 799 -9.07 2.52 -38.35
CA ARG A 799 -9.64 3.86 -38.18
C ARG A 799 -8.84 4.91 -38.94
N ASN A 800 -7.54 4.95 -38.70
CA ASN A 800 -6.65 6.02 -39.15
C ASN A 800 -5.36 5.44 -39.80
N PRO A 801 -5.18 5.62 -41.13
CA PRO A 801 -3.98 5.18 -41.85
C PRO A 801 -2.67 5.84 -41.37
N GLU A 802 -2.72 7.09 -40.92
CA GLU A 802 -1.55 7.79 -40.37
C GLU A 802 -1.12 7.14 -39.06
N HIS A 803 -2.07 6.88 -38.16
CA HIS A 803 -1.76 6.19 -36.91
C HIS A 803 -1.28 4.75 -37.15
N LYS A 804 -1.81 4.04 -38.17
CA LYS A 804 -1.24 2.75 -38.62
C LYS A 804 0.24 2.90 -38.95
N LYS A 805 0.57 3.90 -39.76
CA LYS A 805 1.95 4.16 -40.19
C LYS A 805 2.85 4.44 -38.99
N MET A 806 2.45 5.34 -38.09
CA MET A 806 3.22 5.65 -36.88
C MET A 806 3.45 4.41 -36.00
N SER A 807 2.42 3.56 -35.84
CA SER A 807 2.51 2.31 -35.07
C SER A 807 3.50 1.32 -35.70
N ILE A 808 3.59 1.28 -37.03
CA ILE A 808 4.56 0.44 -37.75
C ILE A 808 5.96 1.05 -37.68
N ASP A 809 6.09 2.36 -37.85
CA ASP A 809 7.38 3.07 -37.83
C ASP A 809 8.06 2.91 -36.46
N ILE A 810 7.33 3.11 -35.35
CA ILE A 810 7.91 2.93 -34.00
C ILE A 810 8.34 1.48 -33.74
N LEU A 811 7.60 0.50 -34.28
CA LEU A 811 7.97 -0.92 -34.18
C LEU A 811 9.26 -1.22 -34.94
N LYS A 812 9.46 -0.58 -36.10
CA LYS A 812 10.65 -0.74 -36.93
C LYS A 812 11.90 -0.09 -36.31
N THR A 813 11.74 0.95 -35.50
CA THR A 813 12.89 1.53 -34.80
C THR A 813 13.30 0.76 -33.54
N ALA A 814 12.41 -0.09 -33.00
CA ALA A 814 12.63 -0.76 -31.73
C ALA A 814 13.77 -1.79 -31.75
N LEU A 815 13.94 -2.53 -32.85
CA LEU A 815 14.87 -3.65 -32.98
C LEU A 815 15.84 -3.45 -34.14
N THR A 816 17.06 -3.95 -34.00
CA THR A 816 18.00 -4.13 -35.12
C THR A 816 18.37 -5.60 -35.28
N LEU A 817 18.75 -5.99 -36.50
CA LEU A 817 19.15 -7.35 -36.84
C LEU A 817 20.54 -7.37 -37.49
N SER A 818 21.43 -8.20 -36.99
CA SER A 818 22.62 -8.63 -37.72
C SER A 818 22.64 -10.16 -37.84
N VAL A 819 23.25 -10.66 -38.92
CA VAL A 819 23.35 -12.10 -39.17
C VAL A 819 24.75 -12.43 -39.62
N ASP A 820 25.36 -13.38 -38.93
CA ASP A 820 26.72 -13.86 -39.20
C ASP A 820 26.71 -15.38 -39.36
N LYS A 821 27.73 -15.92 -40.04
CA LYS A 821 27.95 -17.37 -40.16
C LYS A 821 29.14 -17.74 -39.28
N ASP A 822 28.94 -18.73 -38.41
CA ASP A 822 29.93 -19.26 -37.48
C ASP A 822 30.04 -20.77 -37.74
N GLY A 823 31.04 -21.16 -38.53
CA GLY A 823 31.15 -22.52 -39.06
C GLY A 823 29.93 -22.93 -39.88
N ASN A 824 29.18 -23.92 -39.40
CA ASN A 824 27.96 -24.44 -40.03
C ASN A 824 26.66 -23.85 -39.44
N GLN A 825 26.76 -22.83 -38.58
CA GLN A 825 25.62 -22.16 -37.97
C GLN A 825 25.44 -20.76 -38.56
N LEU A 826 24.18 -20.34 -38.70
CA LEU A 826 23.81 -18.94 -38.80
C LEU A 826 23.50 -18.41 -37.41
N VAL A 827 24.07 -17.26 -37.06
CA VAL A 827 23.85 -16.56 -35.80
C VAL A 827 23.11 -15.27 -36.11
N ALA A 828 21.83 -15.19 -35.74
CA ALA A 828 21.03 -13.98 -35.84
C ALA A 828 21.08 -13.23 -34.50
N ASN A 829 21.66 -12.03 -34.49
CA ASN A 829 21.71 -11.15 -33.34
C ASN A 829 20.60 -10.10 -33.48
N VAL A 830 19.66 -10.10 -32.53
CA VAL A 830 18.57 -9.12 -32.46
C VAL A 830 18.79 -8.23 -31.25
N THR A 831 18.93 -6.92 -31.47
CA THR A 831 19.19 -5.95 -30.39
C THR A 831 17.97 -5.07 -30.18
N ASN A 832 17.54 -4.90 -28.93
CA ASN A 832 16.52 -3.92 -28.56
C ASN A 832 17.19 -2.57 -28.29
N VAL A 833 17.08 -1.65 -29.25
CA VAL A 833 17.87 -0.41 -29.27
C VAL A 833 17.04 0.82 -28.92
N ASN A 834 15.74 0.82 -29.18
CA ASN A 834 14.90 2.01 -29.07
C ASN A 834 13.56 1.75 -28.34
N SER A 835 13.51 0.72 -27.49
CA SER A 835 12.41 0.49 -26.58
C SER A 835 12.89 0.57 -25.14
N GLY A 836 12.25 1.42 -24.34
CA GLY A 836 12.49 1.54 -22.90
C GLY A 836 11.98 0.37 -22.08
N HIS A 837 11.44 -0.68 -22.67
CA HIS A 837 10.97 -1.88 -21.99
C HIS A 837 11.32 -3.12 -22.82
N ASP A 838 10.99 -4.32 -22.34
CA ASP A 838 11.31 -5.55 -23.06
C ASP A 838 10.46 -5.65 -24.34
N MET A 839 11.02 -6.28 -25.38
CA MET A 839 10.36 -6.43 -26.69
C MET A 839 10.03 -7.90 -26.99
N PRO A 840 8.77 -8.24 -27.33
CA PRO A 840 7.60 -7.36 -27.31
C PRO A 840 7.10 -7.02 -25.90
N GLY A 841 6.69 -5.76 -25.71
CA GLY A 841 5.97 -5.30 -24.53
C GLY A 841 4.48 -5.67 -24.56
N GLY A 842 3.83 -5.65 -23.40
CA GLY A 842 2.40 -5.95 -23.27
C GLY A 842 2.04 -7.44 -23.46
N ALA A 843 0.74 -7.74 -23.44
CA ALA A 843 0.26 -9.12 -23.50
C ALA A 843 0.03 -9.61 -24.95
N ARG A 844 0.40 -10.88 -25.20
CA ARG A 844 -0.03 -11.69 -26.37
C ARG A 844 0.44 -11.23 -27.75
N ARG A 845 1.44 -10.33 -27.82
CA ARG A 845 2.12 -9.97 -29.07
C ARG A 845 3.06 -11.09 -29.52
N GLN A 846 3.26 -11.20 -30.83
CA GLN A 846 4.11 -12.22 -31.42
C GLN A 846 5.27 -11.56 -32.16
N VAL A 847 6.50 -11.88 -31.75
CA VAL A 847 7.72 -11.55 -32.49
C VAL A 847 8.51 -12.83 -32.71
N TRP A 848 8.98 -13.06 -33.93
CA TRP A 848 9.77 -14.24 -34.24
C TRP A 848 10.76 -14.00 -35.40
N LEU A 849 11.72 -14.90 -35.51
CA LEU A 849 12.64 -14.94 -36.64
C LEU A 849 12.14 -15.86 -37.74
N GLU A 850 12.23 -15.39 -38.98
CA GLU A 850 12.13 -16.20 -40.18
C GLU A 850 13.49 -16.27 -40.88
N VAL A 851 13.93 -17.47 -41.26
CA VAL A 851 15.18 -17.70 -41.99
C VAL A 851 14.87 -18.56 -43.22
N ILE A 852 15.32 -18.12 -44.39
CA ILE A 852 15.25 -18.89 -45.64
C ILE A 852 16.63 -18.86 -46.28
N ALA A 853 17.23 -20.04 -46.52
CA ALA A 853 18.49 -20.17 -47.25
C ALA A 853 18.26 -20.85 -48.59
N THR A 854 18.79 -20.26 -49.65
CA THR A 854 18.80 -20.79 -51.02
C THR A 854 20.23 -21.05 -51.47
N ASP A 855 20.47 -22.19 -52.11
CA ASP A 855 21.77 -22.53 -52.69
C ASP A 855 22.03 -21.79 -54.01
N VAL A 856 23.22 -22.04 -54.60
CA VAL A 856 23.66 -21.46 -55.87
C VAL A 856 22.72 -21.75 -57.05
N ASN A 857 21.93 -22.81 -56.99
CA ASN A 857 20.96 -23.17 -58.03
C ASN A 857 19.57 -22.57 -57.76
N GLY A 858 19.43 -21.74 -56.72
CA GLY A 858 18.16 -21.17 -56.29
C GLY A 858 17.25 -22.16 -55.55
N LYS A 859 17.74 -23.35 -55.18
CA LYS A 859 16.97 -24.32 -54.41
C LYS A 859 16.96 -23.92 -52.93
N ILE A 860 15.79 -23.91 -52.32
CA ILE A 860 15.66 -23.71 -50.86
C ILE A 860 16.27 -24.92 -50.15
N VAL A 861 17.31 -24.67 -49.36
CA VAL A 861 18.04 -25.70 -48.60
C VAL A 861 17.77 -25.64 -47.11
N TYR A 862 17.30 -24.51 -46.60
CA TYR A 862 16.90 -24.37 -45.19
C TYR A 862 15.75 -23.38 -45.04
N THR A 863 14.83 -23.69 -44.12
CA THR A 863 13.78 -22.76 -43.68
C THR A 863 13.53 -22.89 -42.19
N SER A 864 13.32 -21.76 -41.51
CA SER A 864 12.80 -21.72 -40.14
C SER A 864 11.82 -20.55 -40.01
N GLY A 865 10.73 -20.74 -39.24
CA GLY A 865 9.80 -19.66 -38.92
C GLY A 865 8.87 -19.18 -40.04
N VAL A 866 8.90 -19.82 -41.22
CA VAL A 866 8.01 -19.49 -42.35
C VAL A 866 6.58 -19.91 -42.02
N MET A 867 5.66 -18.96 -42.02
CA MET A 867 4.25 -19.23 -41.68
C MET A 867 3.58 -20.17 -42.68
N LYS A 868 2.70 -21.03 -42.19
CA LYS A 868 1.84 -21.91 -43.00
C LYS A 868 0.39 -21.70 -42.58
N ASP A 869 -0.48 -21.44 -43.55
CA ASP A 869 -1.91 -21.19 -43.35
C ASP A 869 -2.21 -20.12 -42.28
N GLY A 870 -1.35 -19.10 -42.15
CA GLY A 870 -1.51 -18.03 -41.15
C GLY A 870 -1.06 -18.40 -39.73
N TYR A 871 -0.42 -19.55 -39.52
CA TYR A 871 0.14 -19.94 -38.23
C TYR A 871 1.67 -19.93 -38.22
N ILE A 872 2.23 -19.45 -37.11
CA ILE A 872 3.67 -19.51 -36.85
C ILE A 872 4.05 -20.94 -36.45
N PRO A 873 5.02 -21.58 -37.14
CA PRO A 873 5.46 -22.94 -36.83
C PRO A 873 5.90 -23.11 -35.37
N LYS A 874 5.85 -24.35 -34.86
CA LYS A 874 6.24 -24.66 -33.47
C LYS A 874 7.74 -24.49 -33.23
N ASP A 875 8.55 -24.76 -34.25
CA ASP A 875 10.01 -24.70 -34.25
C ASP A 875 10.57 -23.28 -34.47
N ALA A 876 9.71 -22.32 -34.82
CA ALA A 876 10.10 -20.92 -34.98
C ALA A 876 10.74 -20.36 -33.70
N ARG A 877 11.80 -19.55 -33.86
CA ARG A 877 12.42 -18.81 -32.74
C ARG A 877 11.55 -17.60 -32.39
N LYS A 878 10.74 -17.73 -31.34
CA LYS A 878 9.80 -16.70 -30.87
C LYS A 878 10.35 -15.96 -29.67
N PHE A 879 10.20 -14.64 -29.64
CA PHE A 879 10.48 -13.80 -28.48
C PHE A 879 9.16 -13.55 -27.75
N ILE A 880 8.90 -14.32 -26.69
CA ILE A 880 7.60 -14.35 -26.01
C ILE A 880 7.77 -14.48 -24.50
N LYS A 881 6.79 -13.97 -23.76
CA LYS A 881 6.58 -14.25 -22.35
C LYS A 881 5.43 -15.24 -22.19
N VAL A 882 5.69 -16.36 -21.52
CA VAL A 882 4.69 -17.37 -21.18
C VAL A 882 4.54 -17.41 -19.66
N GLY A 883 3.40 -16.90 -19.22
CA GLY A 883 2.93 -17.05 -17.85
C GLY A 883 2.41 -18.44 -17.56
N VAL A 884 2.63 -18.92 -16.33
CA VAL A 884 2.11 -20.21 -15.87
C VAL A 884 1.25 -20.06 -14.63
N ASP A 885 0.31 -20.98 -14.48
CA ASP A 885 -0.54 -21.12 -13.29
C ASP A 885 0.20 -21.83 -12.14
N LYS A 886 -0.53 -22.06 -11.03
CA LYS A 886 -0.02 -22.74 -9.83
C LYS A 886 0.51 -24.15 -10.09
N ASP A 887 0.05 -24.81 -11.14
CA ASP A 887 0.42 -26.17 -11.51
C ASP A 887 1.51 -26.17 -12.61
N GLY A 888 2.07 -24.99 -12.95
CA GLY A 888 3.11 -24.82 -13.96
C GLY A 888 2.58 -24.90 -15.40
N LYS A 889 1.26 -24.85 -15.61
CA LYS A 889 0.66 -24.91 -16.95
C LYS A 889 0.52 -23.50 -17.54
N PRO A 890 0.74 -23.31 -18.86
CA PRO A 890 0.54 -22.01 -19.50
C PRO A 890 -0.89 -21.48 -19.29
N VAL A 891 -1.02 -20.22 -18.88
CA VAL A 891 -2.32 -19.63 -18.52
C VAL A 891 -3.23 -19.35 -19.72
N GLY A 892 -2.66 -19.19 -20.92
CA GLY A 892 -3.41 -18.93 -22.15
C GLY A 892 -4.32 -17.70 -22.04
N LEU A 893 -5.62 -17.88 -22.28
CA LEU A 893 -6.62 -16.80 -22.17
C LEU A 893 -6.89 -16.39 -20.72
N ARG A 894 -6.59 -17.23 -19.74
CA ARG A 894 -6.89 -17.00 -18.32
C ARG A 894 -5.73 -16.30 -17.64
N PHE A 895 -5.31 -15.14 -18.15
CA PHE A 895 -4.11 -14.46 -17.68
C PHE A 895 -4.17 -14.10 -16.19
N TRP A 896 -5.36 -13.91 -15.62
CA TRP A 896 -5.55 -13.71 -14.17
C TRP A 896 -5.19 -14.94 -13.31
N ARG A 897 -4.91 -16.10 -13.94
CA ARG A 897 -4.34 -17.28 -13.28
C ARG A 897 -2.81 -17.27 -13.26
N TYR A 898 -2.20 -16.21 -13.78
CA TYR A 898 -0.75 -16.02 -13.78
C TYR A 898 -0.22 -15.97 -12.34
N VAL A 899 0.70 -16.89 -12.05
CA VAL A 899 1.41 -16.96 -10.76
C VAL A 899 2.84 -16.49 -10.93
N LYS A 900 3.47 -16.89 -12.03
CA LYS A 900 4.88 -16.60 -12.33
C LYS A 900 5.19 -16.70 -13.80
N ILE A 901 6.37 -16.23 -14.15
CA ILE A 901 6.97 -16.48 -15.47
C ILE A 901 7.37 -17.95 -15.54
N GLY A 902 6.85 -18.68 -16.53
CA GLY A 902 7.33 -20.02 -16.86
C GLY A 902 8.46 -19.99 -17.89
N LYS A 903 8.34 -19.13 -18.89
CA LYS A 903 9.35 -18.91 -19.92
C LYS A 903 9.34 -17.45 -20.36
N ASP A 904 10.50 -16.82 -20.42
CA ASP A 904 10.66 -15.51 -21.06
C ASP A 904 11.81 -15.56 -22.08
N THR A 905 11.47 -15.32 -23.33
CA THR A 905 12.42 -15.21 -24.44
C THR A 905 12.38 -13.83 -25.09
N ARG A 906 11.74 -12.83 -24.46
CA ARG A 906 11.76 -11.46 -24.95
C ARG A 906 13.19 -10.90 -25.01
N ILE A 907 13.34 -9.82 -25.75
CA ILE A 907 14.62 -9.10 -25.90
C ILE A 907 14.58 -7.91 -24.94
N LYS A 908 15.40 -7.96 -23.90
CA LYS A 908 15.39 -6.92 -22.87
C LYS A 908 15.85 -5.58 -23.40
N SER A 909 15.37 -4.49 -22.80
CA SER A 909 15.77 -3.13 -23.19
C SER A 909 17.30 -2.95 -23.14
N GLY A 910 17.89 -2.50 -24.26
CA GLY A 910 19.34 -2.29 -24.38
C GLY A 910 20.17 -3.57 -24.59
N GLU A 911 19.57 -4.76 -24.60
CA GLU A 911 20.29 -6.03 -24.74
C GLU A 911 20.24 -6.59 -26.18
N THR A 912 21.22 -7.44 -26.49
CA THR A 912 21.28 -8.24 -27.72
C THR A 912 21.01 -9.70 -27.42
N ARG A 913 20.13 -10.32 -28.21
CA ARG A 913 19.81 -11.74 -28.14
C ARG A 913 20.28 -12.45 -29.40
N SER A 914 21.11 -13.49 -29.23
CA SER A 914 21.63 -14.29 -30.33
C SER A 914 20.87 -15.62 -30.47
N GLU A 915 20.32 -15.88 -31.64
CA GLU A 915 19.65 -17.14 -31.98
C GLU A 915 20.43 -17.88 -33.07
N ARG A 916 20.68 -19.18 -32.84
CA ARG A 916 21.52 -20.02 -33.71
C ARG A 916 20.67 -21.00 -34.53
N PHE A 917 21.02 -21.14 -35.80
CA PHE A 917 20.38 -22.02 -36.77
C PHE A 917 21.42 -22.91 -37.44
N GLU A 918 21.28 -24.23 -37.28
CA GLU A 918 22.15 -25.21 -37.93
C GLU A 918 21.79 -25.34 -39.41
N LEU A 919 22.78 -25.14 -40.29
CA LEU A 919 22.62 -25.42 -41.71
C LEU A 919 22.84 -26.91 -42.01
N PRO A 920 22.12 -27.50 -42.99
CA PRO A 920 22.44 -28.84 -43.48
C PRO A 920 23.90 -28.97 -43.95
N GLN A 921 24.50 -30.17 -43.84
CA GLN A 921 25.89 -30.40 -44.25
C GLN A 921 26.05 -30.47 -45.78
N ASP A 922 25.05 -30.97 -46.51
CA ASP A 922 25.10 -31.21 -47.95
C ASP A 922 24.54 -30.03 -48.77
N ILE A 923 25.08 -28.82 -48.56
CA ILE A 923 24.64 -27.62 -49.27
C ILE A 923 25.66 -27.18 -50.32
N GLN A 924 25.17 -26.76 -51.48
CA GLN A 924 25.99 -26.14 -52.51
C GLN A 924 26.14 -24.63 -52.25
N TYR A 925 27.37 -24.19 -52.06
CA TYR A 925 27.70 -22.78 -51.85
C TYR A 925 27.97 -22.06 -53.19
N PRO A 926 27.83 -20.72 -53.24
CA PRO A 926 27.39 -19.84 -52.18
C PRO A 926 25.90 -20.02 -51.83
N ILE A 927 25.55 -19.77 -50.57
CA ILE A 927 24.14 -19.71 -50.14
C ILE A 927 23.73 -18.26 -49.94
N THR A 928 22.52 -17.91 -50.38
CA THR A 928 21.89 -16.64 -50.03
C THR A 928 20.88 -16.89 -48.91
N VAL A 929 21.03 -16.18 -47.81
CA VAL A 929 20.18 -16.30 -46.63
C VAL A 929 19.41 -15.00 -46.44
N SER A 930 18.08 -15.11 -46.41
CA SER A 930 17.18 -14.05 -46.00
C SER A 930 16.71 -14.33 -44.57
N THR A 931 17.07 -13.43 -43.64
CA THR A 931 16.64 -13.48 -42.25
C THR A 931 15.78 -12.26 -41.94
N ARG A 932 14.63 -12.47 -41.30
CA ARG A 932 13.67 -11.42 -40.97
C ARG A 932 13.23 -11.48 -39.52
N VAL A 933 13.02 -10.32 -38.92
CA VAL A 933 12.26 -10.18 -37.66
C VAL A 933 10.84 -9.78 -38.02
N LEU A 934 9.87 -10.60 -37.63
CA LEU A 934 8.46 -10.42 -37.96
C LEU A 934 7.65 -10.14 -36.69
N TYR A 935 6.63 -9.30 -36.81
CA TYR A 935 5.69 -8.93 -35.75
C TYR A 935 4.25 -9.20 -36.16
N GLN A 936 3.45 -9.76 -35.25
CA GLN A 936 2.00 -9.86 -35.38
C GLN A 936 1.31 -9.52 -34.06
N VAL A 937 0.29 -8.66 -34.13
CA VAL A 937 -0.41 -8.13 -32.96
C VAL A 937 -1.28 -9.19 -32.24
N PHE A 938 -1.92 -10.08 -32.99
CA PHE A 938 -2.76 -11.17 -32.50
C PHE A 938 -2.54 -12.43 -33.35
N ALA A 939 -2.46 -13.58 -32.70
CA ALA A 939 -2.35 -14.86 -33.37
C ALA A 939 -3.67 -15.23 -34.07
N LYS A 940 -3.58 -15.86 -35.25
CA LYS A 940 -4.74 -16.37 -36.00
C LYS A 940 -5.71 -17.20 -35.15
N GLY A 941 -5.21 -18.11 -34.30
CA GLY A 941 -6.05 -18.94 -33.43
C GLY A 941 -6.82 -18.17 -32.34
N LEU A 942 -6.39 -16.95 -31.98
CA LEU A 942 -7.19 -16.04 -31.14
C LEU A 942 -8.26 -15.36 -31.99
N THR A 943 -7.87 -14.82 -33.15
CA THR A 943 -8.77 -14.17 -34.11
C THR A 943 -9.95 -15.07 -34.49
N GLU A 944 -9.72 -16.36 -34.75
CA GLU A 944 -10.78 -17.34 -35.07
C GLU A 944 -11.75 -17.54 -33.91
N LYS A 945 -11.26 -17.58 -32.66
CA LYS A 945 -12.14 -17.68 -31.48
C LYS A 945 -13.02 -16.44 -31.31
N VAL A 946 -12.44 -15.26 -31.51
CA VAL A 946 -13.17 -13.99 -31.43
C VAL A 946 -14.21 -13.91 -32.56
N ARG A 947 -13.85 -14.30 -33.79
CA ARG A 947 -14.76 -14.35 -34.94
C ARG A 947 -15.93 -15.31 -34.70
N ASN A 948 -15.68 -16.45 -34.06
CA ASN A 948 -16.75 -17.38 -33.70
C ASN A 948 -17.67 -16.83 -32.60
N ALA A 949 -17.15 -16.00 -31.69
CA ALA A 949 -17.96 -15.36 -30.66
C ALA A 949 -18.79 -14.19 -31.20
N TYR A 950 -18.30 -13.50 -32.24
CA TYR A 950 -18.96 -12.35 -32.88
C TYR A 950 -18.96 -12.50 -34.41
N PRO A 951 -19.79 -13.42 -34.96
CA PRO A 951 -19.77 -13.75 -36.40
C PRO A 951 -20.18 -12.57 -37.30
N ASP A 952 -20.98 -11.65 -36.78
CA ASP A 952 -21.55 -10.53 -37.54
C ASP A 952 -20.59 -9.33 -37.68
N GLU A 953 -19.44 -9.34 -36.99
CA GLU A 953 -18.52 -8.18 -36.94
C GLU A 953 -17.39 -8.23 -37.99
N ASN A 954 -17.41 -9.20 -38.92
CA ASN A 954 -16.48 -9.30 -40.06
C ASN A 954 -14.99 -9.03 -39.74
N ILE A 955 -14.47 -9.67 -38.68
CA ILE A 955 -13.13 -9.41 -38.15
C ILE A 955 -12.04 -9.89 -39.14
N PRO A 956 -11.21 -9.00 -39.72
CA PRO A 956 -10.17 -9.37 -40.69
C PRO A 956 -8.97 -10.03 -40.01
N ASP A 957 -8.11 -10.72 -40.76
CA ASP A 957 -6.87 -11.26 -40.19
C ASP A 957 -5.83 -10.15 -39.95
N PRO A 958 -5.10 -10.14 -38.82
CA PRO A 958 -4.02 -9.19 -38.60
C PRO A 958 -2.84 -9.43 -39.55
N GLU A 959 -2.44 -8.39 -40.29
CA GLU A 959 -1.27 -8.42 -41.19
C GLU A 959 0.01 -8.81 -40.43
N VAL A 960 1.01 -9.37 -41.12
CA VAL A 960 2.34 -9.59 -40.53
C VAL A 960 3.25 -8.44 -40.93
N ILE A 961 3.91 -7.81 -39.94
CA ILE A 961 4.79 -6.68 -40.17
C ILE A 961 6.24 -7.15 -40.15
N GLU A 962 6.98 -6.85 -41.21
CA GLU A 962 8.44 -7.01 -41.26
C GLU A 962 9.09 -5.84 -40.53
N LEU A 963 9.73 -6.11 -39.39
CA LEU A 963 10.45 -5.11 -38.61
C LEU A 963 11.83 -4.87 -39.19
N GLU A 964 12.57 -5.96 -39.40
CA GLU A 964 13.96 -5.95 -39.85
C GLU A 964 14.21 -7.07 -40.86
N LYS A 965 15.14 -6.84 -41.79
CA LYS A 965 15.52 -7.83 -42.80
C LYS A 965 16.99 -7.71 -43.18
N VAL A 966 17.68 -8.85 -43.17
CA VAL A 966 19.04 -9.00 -43.67
C VAL A 966 19.06 -10.06 -44.74
N VAL A 967 19.60 -9.73 -45.91
CA VAL A 967 19.91 -10.69 -46.98
C VAL A 967 21.41 -10.71 -47.18
N LYS A 968 22.05 -11.84 -46.92
CA LYS A 968 23.50 -12.01 -47.06
C LYS A 968 23.82 -13.28 -47.83
N THR A 969 24.85 -13.21 -48.66
CA THR A 969 25.40 -14.36 -49.36
C THR A 969 26.65 -14.83 -48.63
N TYR A 970 26.68 -16.12 -48.27
CA TYR A 970 27.80 -16.75 -47.58
C TYR A 970 28.48 -17.74 -48.50
N ASN A 971 29.81 -17.73 -48.50
CA ASN A 971 30.63 -18.74 -49.15
C ASN A 971 30.88 -19.92 -48.19
N GLN A 972 31.47 -20.99 -48.71
CA GLN A 972 31.68 -22.23 -47.96
C GLN A 972 32.56 -22.05 -46.71
N ASN A 973 33.55 -21.13 -46.76
CA ASN A 973 34.48 -20.86 -45.66
C ASN A 973 33.78 -20.30 -44.42
#